data_AF-A0A162WNA3-F1
#
_entry.id   AF-A0A162WNA3-F1
#
_cell.length_a   1.000
_cell.length_b   1.000
_cell.length_c   1.000
_cell.angle_alpha   90.00
_cell.angle_beta   90.00
_cell.angle_gamma   90.00
#
_symmetry.space_group_name_H-M   'P 1'
#
loop_
_entity.id
_entity.type
_entity.pdbx_description
1 polymer ?
#
loop_
_entity_poly.entity_id
_entity_poly.type
_entity_poly.pdbx_seq_one_letter_code
_entity_poly.pdbx_strand_id
1 'polypeptide(L)'
;MATVSVLVFAATVLAQGTKYGENHVVTQFDSQTVEQRAFPAPNVTLYSPAFAANASFAPGWTKGTEGATSQKDLDAFLQSFAQKNAAWATYDNAGFLSEEGNFFPYVRLASSSNSSSKVRVWIQGSVHGNEPAGDEATLALLGAMDADPTWAASFLDKLEILVLPRYNPDGNAYFQRTLATNFDPNRDHTKLVRQQTRDIKQWFSTFAPHIAVDMHEYGARSRYAGNYSNAADGMYSAAKNLNIHPDIRELAETVFAPAIGASLESKGLRGEPYVTAARSANPVRFDEAGTDAKIGRNAMGLTQSVTFLFETRGIGIANQSFKRRTLGGLQMILGVLETARDQAENVYSTIEGAISEVIASQEPIVVTDYTTYSNRTWTMVDTRNGEVVQIPVEFSSTTPATANRTVARPEGYVIPRAWFDLAERLRVSGLEVETLQEGFTGEVEVYNITSSSLARSYYEGAILNTVTTDTLTQQVSLPSGSFFVSSAQKNAGLAFVALEPENIDSYVSFGIVPLEVGDLYPMLGELPLEILRRIFSHLSPEAALNLSHSCRNTYQVCDDWIVWRAIVRRSARVRTEIPTAEPDEERGENKDMMGDADIVRAGSGVPGGLAAKQYLPQLLVLGYTMAAPVDLQAIYSQFQALVSSQEYPSSLVRANADSSRWFEVLTDPKSRFDSKEWLAAQTASLCFVVGALSDSGYAYQSEEPFARLEDVQWFNSTVKQQGCSESLVMQHALANAAVGSFCLELRAALSGEMTIGEDFEGTSIPPTASSISLTSPIPLPTPYSYESLKAASPSCLMASVAPDFFTGTSWTGYISTRGDWRSVYHGIGGHNLSDLPSSNELNRMSNIPIAVDHAVRFQVADTLTNGDFILRSNFFHTRNDMYTLIMLVERRTGRLSICMSRLGDPTPKSLQTHLRNALNTPFGIVYGIEPGSWLWLWKSTWSAVDERVY
;
A
#
# COMPACT_ATOMS: atom_id res chain seq x y z
N MET A 1 29.65 0.68 42.41
CA MET A 1 28.80 1.88 42.31
C MET A 1 28.52 2.11 40.84
N ALA A 2 27.45 1.49 40.35
CA ALA A 2 26.79 1.84 39.12
C ALA A 2 25.68 2.83 39.49
N THR A 3 25.58 3.97 38.79
CA THR A 3 24.33 4.67 38.47
C THR A 3 24.61 6.05 37.85
N VAL A 4 23.82 6.37 36.83
CA VAL A 4 23.51 7.69 36.25
C VAL A 4 24.55 8.32 35.31
N SER A 5 24.36 8.09 34.02
CA SER A 5 24.54 9.10 32.95
C SER A 5 23.72 8.66 31.72
N VAL A 6 22.40 8.66 31.88
CA VAL A 6 21.43 8.65 30.77
C VAL A 6 20.84 10.07 30.73
N LEU A 7 20.61 10.58 29.51
CA LEU A 7 20.02 11.88 29.16
C LEU A 7 20.98 13.09 29.12
N VAL A 8 21.68 13.26 27.99
CA VAL A 8 21.55 14.45 27.13
C VAL A 8 21.81 14.00 25.68
N PHE A 9 20.79 13.40 25.04
CA PHE A 9 20.81 13.15 23.61
C PHE A 9 20.41 14.44 22.88
N ALA A 10 21.33 14.96 22.07
CA ALA A 10 21.14 15.79 20.88
C ALA A 10 19.92 16.73 20.88
N ALA A 11 19.99 17.81 21.66
CA ALA A 11 19.10 18.97 21.54
C ALA A 11 19.92 20.21 21.14
N THR A 12 20.49 20.20 19.93
CA THR A 12 21.08 21.42 19.33
C THR A 12 21.02 21.38 17.79
N VAL A 13 19.88 20.99 17.21
CA VAL A 13 19.28 21.64 16.01
C VAL A 13 17.76 21.41 16.07
N LEU A 14 17.09 21.98 17.07
CA LEU A 14 15.65 22.26 16.98
C LEU A 14 15.52 23.78 16.89
N ALA A 15 15.37 24.28 15.67
CA ALA A 15 14.93 25.65 15.43
C ALA A 15 14.16 25.71 14.10
N GLN A 16 13.05 24.95 14.06
CA GLN A 16 11.93 24.86 13.10
C GLN A 16 11.76 23.41 12.63
N GLY A 17 10.77 22.71 13.21
CA GLY A 17 10.37 21.40 12.70
C GLY A 17 9.84 21.57 11.27
N THR A 18 10.27 20.70 10.36
CA THR A 18 9.71 20.65 9.01
C THR A 18 8.23 20.27 9.10
N LYS A 19 7.40 20.96 8.33
CA LYS A 19 5.96 20.73 8.27
C LYS A 19 5.62 19.93 7.01
N TYR A 20 4.40 19.43 6.95
CA TYR A 20 3.83 19.01 5.68
C TYR A 20 3.56 20.27 4.84
N GLY A 21 4.17 20.35 3.65
CA GLY A 21 4.16 21.56 2.82
C GLY A 21 4.79 22.81 3.48
N GLU A 22 4.84 23.91 2.71
CA GLU A 22 5.19 25.27 3.19
C GLU A 22 6.60 25.41 3.82
N ASN A 23 7.56 24.56 3.45
CA ASN A 23 8.94 24.60 3.97
C ASN A 23 9.86 25.52 3.16
N HIS A 24 9.45 26.79 3.03
CA HIS A 24 10.18 27.79 2.25
C HIS A 24 11.60 28.02 2.76
N VAL A 25 12.54 28.16 1.83
CA VAL A 25 13.84 28.75 2.14
C VAL A 25 13.70 30.26 2.31
N VAL A 26 14.47 30.85 3.22
CA VAL A 26 14.43 32.31 3.42
C VAL A 26 14.91 33.02 2.16
N THR A 27 14.03 33.87 1.60
CA THR A 27 14.39 34.75 0.49
C THR A 27 15.34 35.85 0.95
N GLN A 28 16.49 35.93 0.33
CA GLN A 28 17.52 36.94 0.53
C GLN A 28 18.09 37.35 -0.82
N PHE A 29 17.76 38.55 -1.30
CA PHE A 29 18.27 39.05 -2.58
C PHE A 29 19.75 39.42 -2.51
N ASP A 30 20.42 39.36 -3.67
CA ASP A 30 21.68 40.06 -3.87
C ASP A 30 21.53 41.56 -3.77
N SER A 31 22.63 42.21 -3.39
CA SER A 31 22.71 43.66 -3.47
C SER A 31 22.53 44.08 -4.92
N GLN A 32 21.94 45.25 -5.12
CA GLN A 32 21.78 45.85 -6.44
C GLN A 32 23.12 45.94 -7.19
N THR A 33 24.22 46.18 -6.49
CA THR A 33 25.57 46.20 -7.06
C THR A 33 25.97 44.84 -7.63
N VAL A 34 25.76 43.76 -6.89
CA VAL A 34 26.07 42.39 -7.37
C VAL A 34 25.18 42.02 -8.54
N GLU A 35 23.87 42.28 -8.44
CA GLU A 35 22.92 42.00 -9.53
C GLU A 35 23.31 42.76 -10.81
N GLN A 36 23.55 44.07 -10.74
CA GLN A 36 23.81 44.89 -11.92
C GLN A 36 25.20 44.66 -12.54
N ARG A 37 26.23 44.41 -11.72
CA ARG A 37 27.61 44.25 -12.22
C ARG A 37 27.92 42.82 -12.62
N ALA A 38 27.52 41.84 -11.82
CA ALA A 38 27.85 40.45 -12.08
C ALA A 38 26.78 39.73 -12.92
N PHE A 39 25.49 40.06 -12.73
CA PHE A 39 24.36 39.34 -13.34
C PHE A 39 23.36 40.27 -14.05
N PRO A 40 23.80 41.17 -14.95
CA PRO A 40 22.92 42.12 -15.59
C PRO A 40 21.80 41.42 -16.37
N ALA A 41 20.61 42.03 -16.35
CA ALA A 41 19.44 41.53 -17.06
C ALA A 41 19.74 41.37 -18.56
N PRO A 42 19.42 40.22 -19.18
CA PRO A 42 19.74 39.98 -20.57
C PRO A 42 18.78 40.73 -21.50
N ASN A 43 19.32 41.27 -22.59
CA ASN A 43 18.54 41.86 -23.67
C ASN A 43 18.09 40.79 -24.68
N VAL A 44 17.19 39.92 -24.25
CA VAL A 44 16.61 38.84 -25.07
C VAL A 44 15.08 38.81 -24.95
N THR A 45 14.40 38.21 -25.92
CA THR A 45 12.99 37.84 -25.79
C THR A 45 12.91 36.35 -25.42
N LEU A 46 12.13 36.02 -24.39
CA LEU A 46 11.82 34.64 -24.02
C LEU A 46 10.33 34.41 -24.24
N TYR A 47 9.98 33.25 -24.79
CA TYR A 47 8.60 32.90 -25.14
C TYR A 47 8.05 31.88 -24.15
N SER A 48 7.55 32.34 -23.02
CA SER A 48 6.98 31.49 -21.98
C SER A 48 5.95 32.27 -21.16
N PRO A 49 5.11 31.61 -20.34
CA PRO A 49 4.06 32.29 -19.56
C PRO A 49 4.57 33.45 -18.71
N ALA A 50 5.73 33.31 -18.05
CA ALA A 50 6.29 34.36 -17.20
C ALA A 50 6.84 35.57 -17.97
N PHE A 51 7.07 35.45 -19.28
CA PHE A 51 7.61 36.53 -20.11
C PHE A 51 6.64 37.01 -21.20
N ALA A 52 5.38 36.56 -21.14
CA ALA A 52 4.29 37.09 -21.97
C ALA A 52 3.98 38.56 -21.61
N ALA A 53 3.48 39.32 -22.58
CA ALA A 53 3.15 40.74 -22.39
C ALA A 53 2.09 40.99 -21.29
N ASN A 54 1.25 39.99 -21.03
CA ASN A 54 0.19 40.00 -20.02
C ASN A 54 0.52 39.11 -18.80
N ALA A 55 1.80 38.74 -18.60
CA ALA A 55 2.21 37.92 -17.47
C ALA A 55 1.82 38.57 -16.14
N SER A 56 1.20 37.80 -15.26
CA SER A 56 0.84 38.19 -13.90
C SER A 56 1.43 37.21 -12.91
N PHE A 57 2.03 37.72 -11.84
CA PHE A 57 2.66 36.89 -10.82
C PHE A 57 1.85 36.91 -9.54
N ALA A 58 1.78 35.76 -8.88
CA ALA A 58 1.19 35.67 -7.57
C ALA A 58 2.01 36.50 -6.54
N PRO A 59 1.38 37.15 -5.54
CA PRO A 59 2.08 38.03 -4.61
C PRO A 59 3.25 37.33 -3.86
N GLY A 60 3.16 36.02 -3.65
CA GLY A 60 4.20 35.20 -3.02
C GLY A 60 5.46 35.03 -3.86
N TRP A 61 5.42 35.29 -5.18
CA TRP A 61 6.59 35.15 -6.05
C TRP A 61 7.76 36.03 -5.60
N THR A 62 7.50 37.29 -5.26
CA THR A 62 8.55 38.20 -4.76
C THR A 62 9.03 37.86 -3.34
N LYS A 63 8.27 37.05 -2.61
CA LYS A 63 8.60 36.61 -1.25
C LYS A 63 9.27 35.23 -1.22
N GLY A 64 9.30 34.53 -2.35
CA GLY A 64 9.74 33.14 -2.43
C GLY A 64 8.83 32.21 -1.63
N THR A 65 7.52 32.39 -1.78
CA THR A 65 6.51 31.50 -1.19
C THR A 65 5.56 30.90 -2.22
N GLU A 66 5.68 31.30 -3.49
CA GLU A 66 4.92 30.77 -4.62
C GLU A 66 5.82 30.81 -5.87
N GLY A 67 5.64 29.87 -6.81
CA GLY A 67 6.34 29.86 -8.09
C GLY A 67 5.90 30.99 -9.03
N ALA A 68 6.70 31.28 -10.07
CA ALA A 68 6.41 32.34 -11.04
C ALA A 68 5.19 32.03 -11.92
N THR A 69 5.08 30.78 -12.37
CA THR A 69 4.03 30.30 -13.27
C THR A 69 3.16 29.30 -12.53
N SER A 70 1.86 29.57 -12.41
CA SER A 70 0.95 28.66 -11.71
C SER A 70 0.79 27.34 -12.46
N GLN A 71 0.37 26.26 -11.77
CA GLN A 71 0.06 24.98 -12.44
C GLN A 71 -0.97 25.15 -13.56
N LYS A 72 -1.97 26.01 -13.34
CA LYS A 72 -3.02 26.32 -14.30
C LYS A 72 -2.47 27.01 -15.56
N ASP A 73 -1.59 28.00 -15.39
CA ASP A 73 -1.04 28.75 -16.53
C ASP A 73 -0.06 27.89 -17.32
N LEU A 74 0.72 27.03 -16.64
CA LEU A 74 1.58 26.03 -17.27
C LEU A 74 0.73 25.07 -18.12
N ASP A 75 -0.31 24.49 -17.54
CA ASP A 75 -1.21 23.54 -18.22
C ASP A 75 -1.88 24.17 -19.45
N ALA A 76 -2.45 25.38 -19.29
CA ALA A 76 -3.07 26.12 -20.38
C ALA A 76 -2.08 26.44 -21.51
N PHE A 77 -0.83 26.78 -21.17
CA PHE A 77 0.22 27.01 -22.16
C PHE A 77 0.55 25.74 -22.94
N LEU A 78 0.72 24.59 -22.27
CA LEU A 78 1.02 23.33 -22.95
C LEU A 78 -0.12 22.86 -23.87
N GLN A 79 -1.37 22.98 -23.42
CA GLN A 79 -2.54 22.66 -24.26
C GLN A 79 -2.61 23.56 -25.49
N SER A 80 -2.46 24.87 -25.31
CA SER A 80 -2.47 25.82 -26.43
C SER A 80 -1.32 25.58 -27.40
N PHE A 81 -0.13 25.27 -26.89
CA PHE A 81 1.05 24.95 -27.68
C PHE A 81 0.80 23.69 -28.54
N ALA A 82 0.32 22.60 -27.93
CA ALA A 82 0.06 21.36 -28.63
C ALA A 82 -1.08 21.50 -29.65
N GLN A 83 -2.14 22.24 -29.32
CA GLN A 83 -3.25 22.49 -30.24
C GLN A 83 -2.80 23.23 -31.49
N LYS A 84 -1.98 24.28 -31.34
CA LYS A 84 -1.43 25.04 -32.46
C LYS A 84 -0.45 24.22 -33.31
N ASN A 85 0.24 23.27 -32.69
CA ASN A 85 1.29 22.47 -33.29
C ASN A 85 0.92 20.98 -33.41
N ALA A 86 -0.37 20.67 -33.58
CA ALA A 86 -0.91 19.30 -33.54
C ALA A 86 -0.30 18.33 -34.57
N ALA A 87 0.40 18.84 -35.59
CA ALA A 87 1.12 18.02 -36.55
C ALA A 87 2.38 17.34 -35.97
N TRP A 88 2.91 17.84 -34.85
CA TRP A 88 4.18 17.36 -34.28
C TRP A 88 4.29 17.46 -32.75
N ALA A 89 3.31 18.03 -32.05
CA ALA A 89 3.24 18.11 -30.60
C ALA A 89 1.96 17.45 -30.08
N THR A 90 2.09 16.59 -29.08
CA THR A 90 0.98 15.96 -28.37
C THR A 90 1.04 16.32 -26.90
N TYR A 91 -0.03 16.93 -26.38
CA TYR A 91 -0.23 17.16 -24.96
C TYR A 91 -0.94 15.96 -24.34
N ASP A 92 -0.55 15.59 -23.12
CA ASP A 92 -1.27 14.64 -22.29
C ASP A 92 -0.95 14.87 -20.80
N ASN A 93 -1.70 14.22 -19.92
CA ASN A 93 -1.38 14.12 -18.50
C ASN A 93 -0.83 12.73 -18.19
N ALA A 94 0.17 12.64 -17.32
CA ALA A 94 0.62 11.34 -16.85
C ALA A 94 -0.54 10.59 -16.16
N GLY A 95 -0.57 9.26 -16.28
CA GLY A 95 -1.62 8.40 -15.71
C GLY A 95 -1.58 8.25 -14.18
N PHE A 96 -0.95 9.18 -13.48
CA PHE A 96 -0.74 9.19 -12.03
C PHE A 96 -0.73 10.64 -11.50
N LEU A 97 -0.84 10.78 -10.18
CA LEU A 97 -0.98 12.08 -9.50
C LEU A 97 0.15 12.31 -8.49
N SER A 98 0.36 13.58 -8.14
CA SER A 98 1.30 13.96 -7.08
C SER A 98 0.80 13.53 -5.69
N GLU A 99 1.61 13.78 -4.65
CA GLU A 99 1.22 13.45 -3.27
C GLU A 99 -0.05 14.18 -2.79
N GLU A 100 -0.35 15.35 -3.38
CA GLU A 100 -1.58 16.12 -3.11
C GLU A 100 -2.64 16.01 -4.21
N GLY A 101 -2.45 15.13 -5.19
CA GLY A 101 -3.45 14.88 -6.24
C GLY A 101 -3.36 15.81 -7.46
N ASN A 102 -2.25 16.53 -7.64
CA ASN A 102 -2.03 17.36 -8.82
C ASN A 102 -1.59 16.51 -10.03
N PHE A 103 -2.04 16.90 -11.23
CA PHE A 103 -1.67 16.25 -12.48
C PHE A 103 -0.27 16.65 -12.95
N PHE A 104 0.35 15.79 -13.76
CA PHE A 104 1.61 16.03 -14.45
C PHE A 104 1.37 16.24 -15.95
N PRO A 105 1.04 17.48 -16.39
CA PRO A 105 0.90 17.77 -17.79
C PRO A 105 2.28 17.74 -18.47
N TYR A 106 2.36 17.13 -19.64
CA TYR A 106 3.58 17.01 -20.42
C TYR A 106 3.30 17.15 -21.91
N VAL A 107 4.34 17.36 -22.70
CA VAL A 107 4.23 17.37 -24.16
C VAL A 107 5.27 16.43 -24.77
N ARG A 108 4.82 15.60 -25.71
CA ARG A 108 5.67 14.79 -26.58
C ARG A 108 5.79 15.46 -27.95
N LEU A 109 7.02 15.68 -28.39
CA LEU A 109 7.37 16.27 -29.68
C LEU A 109 7.94 15.19 -30.59
N ALA A 110 7.24 14.92 -31.68
CA ALA A 110 7.67 13.94 -32.68
C ALA A 110 7.04 14.28 -34.03
N SER A 111 7.84 14.26 -35.10
CA SER A 111 7.28 14.30 -36.45
C SER A 111 6.68 12.94 -36.84
N SER A 112 5.67 12.95 -37.71
CA SER A 112 4.98 11.76 -38.22
C SER A 112 5.84 10.85 -39.12
N SER A 113 7.09 11.22 -39.37
CA SER A 113 8.02 10.41 -40.17
C SER A 113 8.56 9.23 -39.34
N ASN A 114 8.26 8.00 -39.78
CA ASN A 114 8.76 6.75 -39.20
C ASN A 114 10.24 6.51 -39.56
N SER A 115 11.14 7.30 -38.98
CA SER A 115 12.57 6.94 -38.90
C SER A 115 12.76 6.04 -37.68
N SER A 116 13.28 4.82 -37.87
CA SER A 116 13.49 3.84 -36.81
C SER A 116 14.71 4.12 -35.91
N SER A 117 15.37 5.28 -36.07
CA SER A 117 16.67 5.59 -35.45
C SER A 117 16.74 7.01 -34.86
N LYS A 118 15.61 7.57 -34.41
CA LYS A 118 15.61 8.88 -33.74
C LYS A 118 16.21 8.80 -32.33
N VAL A 119 16.96 9.84 -31.97
CA VAL A 119 17.47 10.01 -30.61
C VAL A 119 16.32 10.50 -29.71
N ARG A 120 15.83 9.61 -28.85
CA ARG A 120 14.91 9.92 -27.75
C ARG A 120 15.57 10.80 -26.67
N VAL A 121 14.94 11.92 -26.35
CA VAL A 121 15.38 12.90 -25.36
C VAL A 121 14.29 13.11 -24.31
N TRP A 122 14.66 13.00 -23.04
CA TRP A 122 13.83 13.32 -21.89
C TRP A 122 14.28 14.65 -21.27
N ILE A 123 13.38 15.59 -21.07
CA ILE A 123 13.66 16.87 -20.41
C ILE A 123 12.70 17.04 -19.24
N GLN A 124 13.23 17.21 -18.04
CA GLN A 124 12.43 17.49 -16.85
C GLN A 124 12.91 18.73 -16.11
N GLY A 125 11.97 19.45 -15.50
CA GLY A 125 12.25 20.60 -14.65
C GLY A 125 11.50 20.56 -13.32
N SER A 126 11.93 21.43 -12.41
CA SER A 126 11.34 21.59 -11.07
C SER A 126 11.16 20.24 -10.35
N VAL A 127 12.22 19.42 -10.33
CA VAL A 127 12.33 18.28 -9.40
C VAL A 127 12.28 18.79 -7.96
N HIS A 128 12.98 19.89 -7.71
CA HIS A 128 12.72 20.71 -6.54
C HIS A 128 11.77 21.85 -6.90
N GLY A 129 10.81 22.12 -6.03
CA GLY A 129 9.78 23.12 -6.26
C GLY A 129 10.25 24.57 -6.12
N ASN A 130 11.28 24.82 -5.32
CA ASN A 130 11.87 26.15 -5.11
C ASN A 130 12.89 26.54 -6.19
N GLU A 131 12.90 25.85 -7.33
CA GLU A 131 13.86 25.99 -8.43
C GLU A 131 13.13 26.30 -9.77
N PRO A 132 12.29 27.37 -9.81
CA PRO A 132 11.34 27.66 -10.90
C PRO A 132 11.97 28.18 -12.20
N ALA A 133 13.29 28.40 -12.28
CA ALA A 133 13.87 28.74 -13.58
C ALA A 133 13.96 27.51 -14.50
N GLY A 134 14.00 26.30 -13.92
CA GLY A 134 14.09 25.05 -14.64
C GLY A 134 12.81 24.74 -15.42
N ASP A 135 11.64 24.80 -14.78
CA ASP A 135 10.37 24.58 -15.47
C ASP A 135 10.11 25.66 -16.52
N GLU A 136 10.33 26.93 -16.19
CA GLU A 136 10.14 28.04 -17.12
C GLU A 136 11.09 27.96 -18.34
N ALA A 137 12.30 27.42 -18.19
CA ALA A 137 13.23 27.22 -19.30
C ALA A 137 12.72 26.17 -20.30
N THR A 138 12.05 25.12 -19.81
CA THR A 138 11.38 24.14 -20.68
C THR A 138 10.20 24.77 -21.43
N LEU A 139 9.44 25.66 -20.79
CA LEU A 139 8.35 26.40 -21.44
C LEU A 139 8.90 27.38 -22.49
N ALA A 140 10.02 28.04 -22.19
CA ALA A 140 10.72 28.93 -23.12
C ALA A 140 11.25 28.21 -24.36
N LEU A 141 11.68 26.95 -24.21
CA LEU A 141 12.03 26.08 -25.34
C LEU A 141 10.82 25.86 -26.25
N LEU A 142 9.69 25.43 -25.67
CA LEU A 142 8.47 25.17 -26.43
C LEU A 142 7.97 26.43 -27.15
N GLY A 143 7.95 27.59 -26.48
CA GLY A 143 7.57 28.84 -27.13
C GLY A 143 8.54 29.29 -28.23
N ALA A 144 9.84 29.01 -28.09
CA ALA A 144 10.80 29.27 -29.16
C ALA A 144 10.56 28.36 -30.38
N MET A 145 10.21 27.08 -30.15
CA MET A 145 9.84 26.15 -31.22
C MET A 145 8.53 26.53 -31.91
N ASP A 146 7.54 27.05 -31.17
CA ASP A 146 6.29 27.58 -31.74
C ASP A 146 6.52 28.85 -32.57
N ALA A 147 7.46 29.70 -32.16
CA ALA A 147 7.80 30.94 -32.86
C ALA A 147 8.58 30.67 -34.17
N ASP A 148 9.34 29.57 -34.24
CA ASP A 148 10.05 29.15 -35.45
C ASP A 148 9.83 27.65 -35.75
N PRO A 149 8.73 27.31 -36.45
CA PRO A 149 8.42 25.93 -36.80
C PRO A 149 9.44 25.26 -37.72
N THR A 150 10.21 26.02 -38.51
CA THR A 150 11.24 25.46 -39.39
C THR A 150 12.44 25.01 -38.57
N TRP A 151 12.85 25.83 -37.61
CA TRP A 151 13.86 25.46 -36.63
C TRP A 151 13.40 24.28 -35.77
N ALA A 152 12.14 24.27 -35.30
CA ALA A 152 11.57 23.14 -34.57
C ALA A 152 11.63 21.83 -35.38
N ALA A 153 11.20 21.87 -36.66
CA ALA A 153 11.24 20.71 -37.55
C ALA A 153 12.65 20.13 -37.70
N SER A 154 13.69 20.97 -37.71
CA SER A 154 15.09 20.52 -37.81
C SER A 154 15.51 19.59 -36.66
N PHE A 155 14.97 19.80 -35.45
CA PHE A 155 15.19 18.87 -34.33
C PHE A 155 14.37 17.60 -34.52
N LEU A 156 13.08 17.73 -34.86
CA LEU A 156 12.15 16.61 -34.91
C LEU A 156 12.42 15.63 -36.05
N ASP A 157 13.19 16.02 -37.07
CA ASP A 157 13.74 15.12 -38.08
C ASP A 157 14.70 14.08 -37.48
N LYS A 158 15.37 14.41 -36.38
CA LYS A 158 16.42 13.60 -35.73
C LYS A 158 16.04 13.11 -34.34
N LEU A 159 15.19 13.85 -33.65
CA LEU A 159 14.91 13.68 -32.23
C LEU A 159 13.43 13.36 -32.00
N GLU A 160 13.20 12.60 -30.93
CA GLU A 160 11.90 12.50 -30.27
C GLU A 160 12.06 13.06 -28.86
N ILE A 161 11.26 14.05 -28.48
CA ILE A 161 11.48 14.80 -27.24
C ILE A 161 10.25 14.69 -26.34
N LEU A 162 10.45 14.27 -25.10
CA LEU A 162 9.44 14.34 -24.05
C LEU A 162 9.83 15.45 -23.07
N VAL A 163 8.93 16.41 -22.90
CA VAL A 163 9.12 17.53 -21.98
C VAL A 163 8.13 17.39 -20.83
N LEU A 164 8.64 17.15 -19.62
CA LEU A 164 7.92 17.21 -18.35
C LEU A 164 8.35 18.50 -17.62
N PRO A 165 7.66 19.63 -17.80
CA PRO A 165 8.11 20.89 -17.24
C PRO A 165 8.25 20.86 -15.72
N ARG A 166 7.36 20.13 -15.02
CA ARG A 166 7.27 20.15 -13.56
C ARG A 166 7.14 18.75 -12.97
N TYR A 167 8.24 18.27 -12.40
CA TYR A 167 8.33 16.99 -11.69
C TYR A 167 7.72 17.06 -10.29
N ASN A 168 7.73 18.21 -9.62
CA ASN A 168 7.22 18.39 -8.26
C ASN A 168 6.19 19.53 -8.18
N PRO A 169 4.94 19.31 -8.63
CA PRO A 169 3.90 20.34 -8.64
C PRO A 169 3.57 20.86 -7.24
N ASP A 170 3.51 19.98 -6.24
CA ASP A 170 3.19 20.35 -4.86
C ASP A 170 4.31 21.20 -4.26
N GLY A 171 5.57 20.76 -4.42
CA GLY A 171 6.72 21.51 -3.96
C GLY A 171 6.81 22.88 -4.63
N ASN A 172 6.45 22.99 -5.92
CA ASN A 172 6.46 24.26 -6.65
C ASN A 172 5.38 25.22 -6.13
N ALA A 173 4.18 24.71 -5.86
CA ALA A 173 3.10 25.46 -5.23
C ALA A 173 3.52 26.02 -3.87
N TYR A 174 4.19 25.18 -3.06
CA TYR A 174 4.77 25.56 -1.76
C TYR A 174 6.15 26.19 -1.85
N PHE A 175 6.65 26.56 -3.03
CA PHE A 175 8.00 27.09 -3.24
C PHE A 175 9.10 26.45 -2.36
N GLN A 176 9.06 25.13 -2.24
CA GLN A 176 9.92 24.35 -1.36
C GLN A 176 10.70 23.31 -2.15
N ARG A 177 11.81 22.86 -1.58
CA ARG A 177 12.69 21.90 -2.24
C ARG A 177 12.06 20.51 -2.41
N THR A 178 11.42 20.05 -1.35
CA THR A 178 10.98 18.67 -1.18
C THR A 178 9.56 18.44 -1.72
N LEU A 179 9.15 17.17 -1.85
CA LEU A 179 7.73 16.83 -2.03
C LEU A 179 6.89 17.34 -0.85
N ALA A 180 5.55 17.33 -0.94
CA ALA A 180 4.66 17.78 0.15
C ALA A 180 4.99 17.08 1.49
N THR A 181 5.40 15.80 1.44
CA THR A 181 5.84 15.01 2.61
C THR A 181 7.24 15.30 3.12
N ASN A 182 7.92 16.29 2.57
CA ASN A 182 9.27 16.72 2.95
C ASN A 182 10.39 15.69 2.67
N PHE A 183 10.18 14.79 1.70
CA PHE A 183 11.25 13.97 1.12
C PHE A 183 11.84 14.66 -0.10
N ASP A 184 13.17 14.61 -0.25
CA ASP A 184 13.86 15.11 -1.44
C ASP A 184 13.70 14.07 -2.57
N PRO A 185 12.94 14.38 -3.65
CA PRO A 185 12.75 13.43 -4.74
C PRO A 185 14.06 13.12 -5.48
N ASN A 186 15.02 14.06 -5.49
CA ASN A 186 16.35 13.87 -6.05
C ASN A 186 17.31 13.15 -5.09
N ARG A 187 16.77 12.45 -4.09
CA ARG A 187 17.48 11.47 -3.21
C ARG A 187 16.78 10.12 -3.18
N ASP A 188 15.76 9.92 -4.00
CA ASP A 188 14.85 8.79 -3.92
C ASP A 188 14.97 7.82 -5.11
N HIS A 189 15.98 7.96 -5.97
CA HIS A 189 16.06 7.19 -7.22
C HIS A 189 16.57 5.75 -7.10
N THR A 190 17.26 5.40 -6.00
CA THR A 190 17.63 3.99 -5.70
C THR A 190 16.66 3.39 -4.69
N LYS A 191 16.47 4.11 -3.58
CA LYS A 191 15.61 3.63 -2.50
C LYS A 191 14.14 3.63 -2.90
N LEU A 192 13.65 4.55 -3.75
CA LEU A 192 12.27 4.58 -4.27
C LEU A 192 11.17 4.49 -3.20
N VAL A 193 11.28 5.30 -2.14
CA VAL A 193 10.32 5.26 -1.02
C VAL A 193 9.00 5.94 -1.39
N ARG A 194 9.01 6.95 -2.28
CA ARG A 194 7.81 7.74 -2.61
C ARG A 194 7.16 7.24 -3.90
N GLN A 195 5.82 7.14 -3.89
CA GLN A 195 5.06 6.63 -5.03
C GLN A 195 5.23 7.53 -6.28
N GLN A 196 5.15 8.85 -6.12
CA GLN A 196 5.41 9.80 -7.21
C GLN A 196 6.78 9.58 -7.87
N THR A 197 7.84 9.35 -7.08
CA THR A 197 9.17 9.03 -7.62
C THR A 197 9.15 7.72 -8.39
N ARG A 198 8.48 6.68 -7.87
CA ARG A 198 8.34 5.39 -8.55
C ARG A 198 7.63 5.53 -9.88
N ASP A 199 6.51 6.25 -9.92
CA ASP A 199 5.71 6.42 -11.13
C ASP A 199 6.50 7.15 -12.22
N ILE A 200 7.18 8.25 -11.86
CA ILE A 200 8.02 8.99 -12.81
C ILE A 200 9.24 8.16 -13.24
N LYS A 201 9.86 7.40 -12.32
CA LYS A 201 11.00 6.52 -12.65
C LYS A 201 10.59 5.41 -13.61
N GLN A 202 9.44 4.76 -13.36
CA GLN A 202 8.88 3.75 -14.26
C GLN A 202 8.59 4.35 -15.64
N TRP A 203 8.00 5.55 -15.68
CA TRP A 203 7.72 6.24 -16.93
C TRP A 203 8.99 6.58 -17.71
N PHE A 204 10.00 7.15 -17.04
CA PHE A 204 11.34 7.41 -17.61
C PHE A 204 11.95 6.12 -18.19
N SER A 205 11.98 5.04 -17.41
CA SER A 205 12.57 3.77 -17.83
C SER A 205 11.81 3.14 -18.99
N THR A 206 10.48 3.31 -19.06
CA THR A 206 9.64 2.84 -20.17
C THR A 206 9.87 3.65 -21.44
N PHE A 207 10.09 4.97 -21.33
CA PHE A 207 10.45 5.82 -22.46
C PHE A 207 11.86 5.49 -23.01
N ALA A 208 12.74 4.98 -22.15
CA ALA A 208 14.10 4.54 -22.49
C ALA A 208 14.90 5.60 -23.28
N PRO A 209 15.07 6.82 -22.73
CA PRO A 209 15.76 7.89 -23.45
C PRO A 209 17.23 7.54 -23.70
N HIS A 210 17.78 8.10 -24.80
CA HIS A 210 19.23 8.11 -25.03
C HIS A 210 19.88 9.31 -24.34
N ILE A 211 19.13 10.42 -24.22
CA ILE A 211 19.56 11.64 -23.55
C ILE A 211 18.53 12.06 -22.50
N ALA A 212 18.98 12.45 -21.31
CA ALA A 212 18.15 12.99 -20.26
C ALA A 212 18.70 14.33 -19.73
N VAL A 213 17.83 15.31 -19.55
CA VAL A 213 18.14 16.64 -19.02
C VAL A 213 17.31 16.87 -17.76
N ASP A 214 17.99 17.23 -16.67
CA ASP A 214 17.40 17.47 -15.36
C ASP A 214 17.70 18.90 -14.90
N MET A 215 16.67 19.76 -14.87
CA MET A 215 16.80 21.21 -14.61
C MET A 215 16.58 21.55 -13.12
N HIS A 216 17.62 22.13 -12.50
CA HIS A 216 17.70 22.54 -11.10
C HIS A 216 18.23 23.97 -10.96
N GLU A 217 18.27 24.48 -9.73
CA GLU A 217 18.94 25.73 -9.37
C GLU A 217 19.85 25.58 -8.15
N TYR A 218 21.01 26.26 -8.15
CA TYR A 218 21.92 26.27 -7.00
C TYR A 218 21.74 27.52 -6.12
N GLY A 219 22.27 27.43 -4.90
CA GLY A 219 22.28 28.51 -3.91
C GLY A 219 23.00 29.78 -4.37
N ALA A 220 22.25 30.76 -4.87
CA ALA A 220 22.78 32.02 -5.40
C ALA A 220 23.69 32.76 -4.40
N ARG A 221 23.33 32.69 -3.11
CA ARG A 221 24.04 33.39 -2.03
C ARG A 221 25.04 32.56 -1.24
N SER A 222 25.38 31.35 -1.69
CA SER A 222 26.47 30.59 -1.07
C SER A 222 27.74 31.44 -1.01
N ARG A 223 28.36 31.52 0.17
CA ARG A 223 29.56 32.31 0.43
C ARG A 223 30.76 31.41 0.67
N TYR A 224 31.88 31.79 0.06
CA TYR A 224 33.17 31.10 0.10
C TYR A 224 34.24 32.13 0.45
N ALA A 225 35.25 31.73 1.25
CA ALA A 225 36.31 32.62 1.73
C ALA A 225 35.78 33.99 2.24
N GLY A 226 34.67 33.94 2.99
CA GLY A 226 33.99 35.10 3.59
C GLY A 226 33.10 35.89 2.63
N ASN A 227 33.65 36.37 1.51
CA ASN A 227 32.98 37.40 0.68
C ASN A 227 32.74 37.01 -0.78
N TYR A 228 33.05 35.77 -1.18
CA TYR A 228 32.92 35.36 -2.58
C TYR A 228 31.71 34.47 -2.78
N SER A 229 30.98 34.65 -3.88
CA SER A 229 29.95 33.72 -4.33
C SER A 229 30.23 33.24 -5.74
N ASN A 230 29.67 32.09 -6.13
CA ASN A 230 29.89 31.59 -7.48
C ASN A 230 29.41 32.57 -8.55
N ALA A 231 30.17 32.70 -9.64
CA ALA A 231 29.86 33.61 -10.75
C ALA A 231 29.12 32.93 -11.91
N ALA A 232 29.04 31.59 -11.92
CA ALA A 232 28.39 30.84 -12.99
C ALA A 232 26.91 31.21 -13.12
N ASP A 233 26.44 31.44 -14.34
CA ASP A 233 25.02 31.59 -14.63
C ASP A 233 24.32 30.24 -14.69
N GLY A 234 25.01 29.24 -15.25
CA GLY A 234 24.61 27.84 -15.27
C GLY A 234 25.79 26.97 -14.88
N MET A 235 25.57 26.07 -13.92
CA MET A 235 26.46 24.95 -13.68
C MET A 235 25.89 23.70 -14.31
N TYR A 236 26.75 22.80 -14.77
CA TYR A 236 26.32 21.56 -15.37
C TYR A 236 27.24 20.40 -15.04
N SER A 237 26.68 19.19 -15.04
CA SER A 237 27.47 17.97 -14.86
C SER A 237 26.79 16.77 -15.52
N ALA A 238 27.57 15.99 -16.27
CA ALA A 238 27.11 14.71 -16.77
C ALA A 238 27.02 13.66 -15.66
N ALA A 239 26.32 12.55 -15.90
CA ALA A 239 26.37 11.38 -15.03
C ALA A 239 27.80 10.81 -14.97
N LYS A 240 28.29 10.54 -13.76
CA LYS A 240 29.69 10.19 -13.48
C LYS A 240 29.90 8.75 -13.00
N ASN A 241 28.83 8.03 -12.66
CA ASN A 241 28.94 6.68 -12.09
C ASN A 241 29.73 5.74 -13.02
N LEU A 242 30.70 5.01 -12.46
CA LEU A 242 31.64 4.21 -13.24
C LEU A 242 31.01 2.93 -13.85
N ASN A 243 29.81 2.55 -13.42
CA ASN A 243 29.03 1.46 -14.05
C ASN A 243 28.23 1.93 -15.29
N ILE A 244 28.38 3.19 -15.70
CA ILE A 244 27.95 3.69 -17.01
C ILE A 244 29.08 3.43 -18.01
N HIS A 245 28.73 2.93 -19.20
CA HIS A 245 29.71 2.59 -20.23
C HIS A 245 30.68 3.76 -20.50
N PRO A 246 32.00 3.52 -20.60
CA PRO A 246 33.00 4.57 -20.78
C PRO A 246 32.70 5.47 -21.98
N ASP A 247 32.28 4.93 -23.13
CA ASP A 247 31.96 5.71 -24.32
C ASP A 247 30.80 6.69 -24.11
N ILE A 248 29.80 6.32 -23.29
CA ILE A 248 28.68 7.22 -22.95
C ILE A 248 29.18 8.35 -22.06
N ARG A 249 30.03 8.04 -21.08
CA ARG A 249 30.66 9.06 -20.22
C ARG A 249 31.58 9.98 -21.03
N GLU A 250 32.39 9.43 -21.93
CA GLU A 250 33.26 10.19 -22.82
C GLU A 250 32.46 11.09 -23.76
N LEU A 251 31.40 10.58 -24.38
CA LEU A 251 30.49 11.35 -25.23
C LEU A 251 29.90 12.54 -24.44
N ALA A 252 29.47 12.31 -23.20
CA ALA A 252 28.90 13.36 -22.36
C ALA A 252 29.93 14.46 -21.99
N GLU A 253 31.16 14.09 -21.65
CA GLU A 253 32.20 15.03 -21.19
C GLU A 253 32.95 15.73 -22.32
N THR A 254 33.14 15.08 -23.47
CA THR A 254 34.02 15.58 -24.54
C THR A 254 33.26 16.24 -25.67
N VAL A 255 31.98 15.87 -25.87
CA VAL A 255 31.14 16.43 -26.94
C VAL A 255 30.09 17.38 -26.37
N PHE A 256 29.27 16.89 -25.45
CA PHE A 256 28.13 17.66 -24.94
C PHE A 256 28.52 18.74 -23.94
N ALA A 257 29.34 18.43 -22.93
CA ALA A 257 29.72 19.41 -21.90
C ALA A 257 30.40 20.68 -22.46
N PRO A 258 31.31 20.60 -23.45
CA PRO A 258 31.85 21.78 -24.12
C PRO A 258 30.80 22.55 -24.93
N ALA A 259 29.89 21.85 -25.61
CA ALA A 259 28.83 22.48 -26.40
C ALA A 259 27.82 23.24 -25.52
N ILE A 260 27.49 22.71 -24.34
CA ILE A 260 26.68 23.39 -23.33
C ILE A 260 27.35 24.70 -22.87
N GLY A 261 28.65 24.64 -22.56
CA GLY A 261 29.44 25.82 -22.21
C GLY A 261 29.45 26.87 -23.33
N ALA A 262 29.70 26.44 -24.57
CA ALA A 262 29.69 27.32 -25.74
C ALA A 262 28.31 27.97 -25.99
N SER A 263 27.21 27.22 -25.75
CA SER A 263 25.85 27.77 -25.86
C SER A 263 25.59 28.88 -24.84
N LEU A 264 26.00 28.70 -23.58
CA LEU A 264 25.94 29.75 -22.55
C LEU A 264 26.78 30.99 -22.95
N GLU A 265 28.03 30.77 -23.36
CA GLU A 265 28.94 31.84 -23.77
C GLU A 265 28.40 32.65 -24.96
N SER A 266 27.68 32.01 -25.89
CA SER A 266 27.05 32.68 -27.04
C SER A 266 26.04 33.77 -26.63
N LYS A 267 25.52 33.72 -25.39
CA LYS A 267 24.62 34.72 -24.80
C LYS A 267 25.28 35.57 -23.71
N GLY A 268 26.61 35.52 -23.59
CA GLY A 268 27.35 36.23 -22.55
C GLY A 268 27.04 35.71 -21.15
N LEU A 269 26.71 34.43 -21.03
CA LEU A 269 26.51 33.72 -19.77
C LEU A 269 27.74 32.88 -19.44
N ARG A 270 28.02 32.71 -18.15
CA ARG A 270 29.18 31.95 -17.66
C ARG A 270 28.77 30.52 -17.29
N GLY A 271 29.46 29.54 -17.85
CA GLY A 271 29.32 28.13 -17.49
C GLY A 271 30.46 27.65 -16.59
N GLU A 272 30.17 26.74 -15.65
CA GLU A 272 31.18 26.03 -14.85
C GLU A 272 30.70 24.59 -14.56
N PRO A 273 31.58 23.63 -14.23
CA PRO A 273 31.17 22.36 -13.67
C PRO A 273 30.35 22.53 -12.38
N TYR A 274 29.34 21.70 -12.17
CA TYR A 274 28.59 21.71 -10.92
C TYR A 274 29.46 21.24 -9.74
N VAL A 275 29.44 22.03 -8.68
CA VAL A 275 30.23 21.80 -7.47
C VAL A 275 29.41 21.97 -6.21
N THR A 276 29.78 21.20 -5.19
CA THR A 276 29.37 21.40 -3.80
C THR A 276 30.59 21.78 -2.96
N ALA A 277 30.36 22.28 -1.75
CA ALA A 277 31.45 22.71 -0.87
C ALA A 277 31.05 22.65 0.61
N ALA A 278 31.99 22.26 1.46
CA ALA A 278 31.89 22.54 2.90
C ALA A 278 32.10 24.05 3.15
N ARG A 279 31.12 24.72 3.75
CA ARG A 279 31.07 26.20 3.90
C ARG A 279 32.23 26.82 4.72
N SER A 280 32.99 26.01 5.47
CA SER A 280 34.04 26.46 6.39
C SER A 280 35.47 26.18 5.92
N ALA A 281 35.68 25.61 4.72
CA ALA A 281 37.02 25.28 4.25
C ALA A 281 37.83 26.55 3.91
N ASN A 282 39.06 26.61 4.42
CA ASN A 282 40.08 27.59 4.03
C ASN A 282 41.41 26.83 3.78
N PRO A 283 41.89 26.72 2.52
CA PRO A 283 41.36 27.31 1.29
C PRO A 283 39.98 26.75 0.87
N VAL A 284 39.31 27.43 -0.07
CA VAL A 284 38.03 26.97 -0.61
C VAL A 284 38.21 25.60 -1.25
N ARG A 285 37.40 24.62 -0.82
CA ARG A 285 37.36 23.26 -1.36
C ARG A 285 36.07 23.04 -2.11
N PHE A 286 36.17 22.70 -3.39
CA PHE A 286 35.05 22.30 -4.21
C PHE A 286 35.11 20.84 -4.56
N ASP A 287 33.98 20.18 -4.38
CA ASP A 287 33.75 18.81 -4.80
C ASP A 287 32.87 18.84 -6.04
N GLU A 288 33.40 18.36 -7.17
CA GLU A 288 32.58 18.12 -8.34
C GLU A 288 31.47 17.10 -8.00
N ALA A 289 30.36 17.21 -8.69
CA ALA A 289 29.19 16.37 -8.52
C ALA A 289 29.49 14.85 -8.54
N GLY A 290 29.32 14.18 -7.39
CA GLY A 290 29.72 12.79 -7.12
C GLY A 290 29.09 11.67 -7.98
N THR A 291 29.43 10.42 -7.72
CA THR A 291 28.99 9.25 -8.51
C THR A 291 27.71 8.59 -7.99
N ASP A 292 27.16 9.10 -6.89
CA ASP A 292 25.97 8.62 -6.17
C ASP A 292 24.80 8.29 -7.09
N ALA A 293 24.25 7.07 -7.05
CA ALA A 293 23.06 6.67 -7.80
C ALA A 293 21.74 7.08 -7.14
N LYS A 294 21.73 7.48 -5.87
CA LYS A 294 20.48 7.95 -5.21
C LYS A 294 19.89 9.23 -5.85
N ILE A 295 20.70 9.97 -6.60
CA ILE A 295 20.28 11.19 -7.32
C ILE A 295 19.88 10.86 -8.76
N GLY A 296 18.96 11.65 -9.32
CA GLY A 296 18.38 11.42 -10.64
C GLY A 296 19.42 11.32 -11.75
N ARG A 297 20.37 12.25 -11.80
CA ARG A 297 21.41 12.29 -12.85
C ARG A 297 22.12 10.95 -13.05
N ASN A 298 22.63 10.33 -11.97
CA ASN A 298 23.35 9.06 -12.09
C ASN A 298 22.39 7.87 -12.20
N ALA A 299 21.24 7.88 -11.52
CA ALA A 299 20.24 6.82 -11.66
C ALA A 299 19.68 6.71 -13.09
N MET A 300 19.51 7.84 -13.76
CA MET A 300 19.14 7.93 -15.17
C MET A 300 20.34 7.57 -16.06
N GLY A 301 21.55 8.03 -15.72
CA GLY A 301 22.76 7.63 -16.44
C GLY A 301 23.01 6.12 -16.45
N LEU A 302 22.73 5.43 -15.34
CA LEU A 302 22.88 3.98 -15.19
C LEU A 302 21.91 3.15 -16.05
N THR A 303 20.91 3.78 -16.68
CA THR A 303 20.14 3.15 -17.76
C THR A 303 20.86 3.26 -19.11
N GLN A 304 22.17 3.52 -19.11
CA GLN A 304 23.01 3.79 -20.29
C GLN A 304 22.47 4.95 -21.14
N SER A 305 22.13 6.06 -20.45
CA SER A 305 21.68 7.32 -21.08
C SER A 305 22.70 8.42 -20.83
N VAL A 306 23.01 9.23 -21.85
CA VAL A 306 23.73 10.50 -21.64
C VAL A 306 22.82 11.40 -20.80
N THR A 307 23.25 11.76 -19.59
CA THR A 307 22.39 12.49 -18.65
C THR A 307 23.08 13.71 -18.08
N PHE A 308 22.38 14.85 -18.03
CA PHE A 308 22.89 16.08 -17.45
C PHE A 308 22.03 16.59 -16.29
N LEU A 309 22.71 16.99 -15.22
CA LEU A 309 22.19 17.90 -14.20
C LEU A 309 22.56 19.33 -14.60
N PHE A 310 21.58 20.22 -14.65
CA PHE A 310 21.77 21.65 -14.91
C PHE A 310 21.30 22.46 -13.71
N GLU A 311 22.07 23.48 -13.34
CA GLU A 311 21.91 24.21 -12.09
C GLU A 311 22.05 25.71 -12.38
N THR A 312 20.93 26.43 -12.53
CA THR A 312 20.98 27.91 -12.65
C THR A 312 21.02 28.60 -11.30
N ARG A 313 21.49 29.85 -11.26
CA ARG A 313 21.73 30.55 -9.99
C ARG A 313 20.45 31.10 -9.33
N GLY A 314 19.62 30.31 -8.66
CA GLY A 314 18.28 30.78 -8.23
C GLY A 314 17.82 30.55 -6.80
N ILE A 315 18.35 29.57 -6.07
CA ILE A 315 17.83 29.27 -4.73
C ILE A 315 18.03 30.47 -3.81
N GLY A 316 16.95 30.88 -3.16
CA GLY A 316 16.92 31.95 -2.15
C GLY A 316 16.82 33.37 -2.71
N ILE A 317 16.73 33.57 -4.02
CA ILE A 317 16.59 34.91 -4.62
C ILE A 317 15.28 35.12 -5.38
N ALA A 318 14.29 34.24 -5.18
CA ALA A 318 12.91 34.37 -5.63
C ALA A 318 12.76 34.94 -7.05
N ASN A 319 12.29 36.18 -7.24
CA ASN A 319 12.10 36.80 -8.56
C ASN A 319 13.36 37.50 -9.15
N GLN A 320 14.42 37.69 -8.37
CA GLN A 320 15.63 38.37 -8.83
C GLN A 320 16.30 37.59 -9.96
N SER A 321 16.79 38.30 -10.98
CA SER A 321 17.45 37.74 -12.16
C SER A 321 16.68 36.63 -12.89
N PHE A 322 15.36 36.49 -12.71
CA PHE A 322 14.60 35.35 -13.26
C PHE A 322 14.77 35.18 -14.76
N LYS A 323 14.67 36.27 -15.53
CA LYS A 323 14.92 36.26 -16.99
C LYS A 323 16.31 35.75 -17.38
N ARG A 324 17.34 36.08 -16.59
CA ARG A 324 18.72 35.61 -16.82
C ARG A 324 18.86 34.12 -16.51
N ARG A 325 18.22 33.65 -15.44
CA ARG A 325 18.21 32.25 -15.04
C ARG A 325 17.47 31.39 -16.06
N THR A 326 16.27 31.79 -16.49
CA THR A 326 15.55 31.09 -17.55
C THR A 326 16.33 31.05 -18.86
N LEU A 327 17.00 32.16 -19.25
CA LEU A 327 17.87 32.16 -20.43
C LEU A 327 19.03 31.16 -20.27
N GLY A 328 19.67 31.12 -19.10
CA GLY A 328 20.73 30.15 -18.81
C GLY A 328 20.26 28.71 -18.93
N GLY A 329 19.11 28.39 -18.34
CA GLY A 329 18.49 27.07 -18.47
C GLY A 329 18.18 26.72 -19.92
N LEU A 330 17.60 27.65 -20.68
CA LEU A 330 17.30 27.45 -22.10
C LEU A 330 18.57 27.21 -22.92
N GLN A 331 19.65 27.96 -22.71
CA GLN A 331 20.90 27.72 -23.42
C GLN A 331 21.53 26.36 -23.08
N MET A 332 21.46 25.90 -21.82
CA MET A 332 21.95 24.56 -21.49
C MET A 332 21.13 23.46 -22.19
N ILE A 333 19.81 23.61 -22.25
CA ILE A 333 18.95 22.71 -23.04
C ILE A 333 19.34 22.73 -24.52
N LEU A 334 19.54 23.92 -25.10
CA LEU A 334 19.89 24.07 -26.52
C LEU A 334 21.28 23.50 -26.84
N GLY A 335 22.26 23.69 -25.96
CA GLY A 335 23.57 23.05 -26.11
C GLY A 335 23.48 21.53 -26.22
N VAL A 336 22.52 20.91 -25.52
CA VAL A 336 22.24 19.47 -25.66
C VAL A 336 21.49 19.17 -26.96
N LEU A 337 20.37 19.84 -27.21
CA LEU A 337 19.50 19.50 -28.35
C LEU A 337 20.15 19.77 -29.70
N GLU A 338 20.89 20.87 -29.84
CA GLU A 338 21.59 21.21 -31.09
C GLU A 338 22.70 20.19 -31.37
N THR A 339 23.48 19.84 -30.34
CA THR A 339 24.51 18.78 -30.44
C THR A 339 23.89 17.44 -30.81
N ALA A 340 22.78 17.06 -30.15
CA ALA A 340 22.08 15.81 -30.42
C ALA A 340 21.51 15.76 -31.84
N ARG A 341 20.97 16.87 -32.34
CA ARG A 341 20.49 16.99 -33.73
C ARG A 341 21.65 16.86 -34.72
N ASP A 342 22.73 17.61 -34.49
CA ASP A 342 23.85 17.73 -35.42
C ASP A 342 24.72 16.47 -35.47
N GLN A 343 24.73 15.68 -34.38
CA GLN A 343 25.44 14.41 -34.27
C GLN A 343 24.53 13.20 -34.07
N ALA A 344 23.27 13.25 -34.52
CA ALA A 344 22.26 12.25 -34.18
C ALA A 344 22.68 10.79 -34.44
N GLU A 345 23.32 10.52 -35.59
CA GLU A 345 23.78 9.17 -35.94
C GLU A 345 24.93 8.70 -35.04
N ASN A 346 25.90 9.58 -34.75
CA ASN A 346 27.00 9.28 -33.83
C ASN A 346 26.45 9.00 -32.42
N VAL A 347 25.61 9.88 -31.90
CA VAL A 347 24.98 9.73 -30.57
C VAL A 347 24.19 8.42 -30.48
N TYR A 348 23.33 8.13 -31.46
CA TYR A 348 22.52 6.91 -31.46
C TYR A 348 23.40 5.66 -31.51
N SER A 349 24.35 5.61 -32.46
CA SER A 349 25.21 4.43 -32.65
C SER A 349 26.17 4.19 -31.48
N THR A 350 26.75 5.24 -30.88
CA THR A 350 27.59 5.12 -29.68
C THR A 350 26.79 4.54 -28.51
N ILE A 351 25.57 5.03 -28.28
CA ILE A 351 24.76 4.58 -27.14
C ILE A 351 24.26 3.15 -27.36
N GLU A 352 23.73 2.82 -28.54
CA GLU A 352 23.25 1.46 -28.83
C GLU A 352 24.39 0.43 -28.90
N GLY A 353 25.56 0.83 -29.39
CA GLY A 353 26.79 0.03 -29.32
C GLY A 353 27.21 -0.24 -27.88
N ALA A 354 27.31 0.81 -27.06
CA ALA A 354 27.61 0.71 -25.64
C ALA A 354 26.61 -0.20 -24.89
N ILE A 355 25.31 -0.11 -25.19
CA ILE A 355 24.29 -0.99 -24.60
C ILE A 355 24.57 -2.46 -24.97
N SER A 356 24.88 -2.73 -26.24
CA SER A 356 25.19 -4.08 -26.71
C SER A 356 26.44 -4.65 -26.01
N GLU A 357 27.46 -3.82 -25.82
CA GLU A 357 28.68 -4.19 -25.09
C GLU A 357 28.42 -4.41 -23.60
N VAL A 358 27.61 -3.57 -22.94
CA VAL A 358 27.20 -3.78 -21.54
C VAL A 358 26.49 -5.12 -21.37
N ILE A 359 25.59 -5.50 -22.29
CA ILE A 359 24.86 -6.78 -22.24
C ILE A 359 25.82 -7.97 -22.37
N ALA A 360 26.81 -7.89 -23.26
CA ALA A 360 27.76 -8.98 -23.50
C ALA A 360 28.94 -9.03 -22.52
N SER A 361 29.22 -7.93 -21.81
CA SER A 361 30.44 -7.76 -21.02
C SER A 361 30.50 -8.68 -19.80
N GLN A 362 31.71 -9.14 -19.48
CA GLN A 362 32.05 -9.87 -18.26
C GLN A 362 33.05 -9.09 -17.38
N GLU A 363 33.29 -7.82 -17.72
CA GLU A 363 34.23 -6.97 -16.98
C GLU A 363 33.76 -6.74 -15.54
N PRO A 364 34.69 -6.60 -14.58
CA PRO A 364 34.36 -6.32 -13.18
C PRO A 364 33.48 -5.07 -13.01
N ILE A 365 32.54 -5.14 -12.06
CA ILE A 365 31.68 -4.00 -11.70
C ILE A 365 32.36 -3.15 -10.63
N VAL A 366 32.04 -1.85 -10.60
CA VAL A 366 32.57 -0.92 -9.59
C VAL A 366 31.61 -0.80 -8.42
N VAL A 367 32.10 -1.10 -7.21
CA VAL A 367 31.31 -1.03 -5.97
C VAL A 367 31.53 0.31 -5.26
N THR A 368 32.79 0.76 -5.15
CA THR A 368 33.13 2.06 -4.58
C THR A 368 34.19 2.76 -5.42
N ASP A 369 34.22 4.08 -5.34
CA ASP A 369 35.14 4.95 -6.05
C ASP A 369 35.64 6.09 -5.15
N TYR A 370 36.65 6.81 -5.64
CA TYR A 370 37.23 7.97 -4.98
C TYR A 370 37.71 9.01 -5.98
N THR A 371 37.95 10.22 -5.48
CA THR A 371 38.48 11.35 -6.25
C THR A 371 39.74 11.89 -5.61
N THR A 372 40.49 12.72 -6.36
CA THR A 372 41.67 13.41 -5.86
C THR A 372 41.52 14.91 -6.04
N TYR A 373 42.09 15.67 -5.10
CA TYR A 373 42.11 17.12 -5.17
C TYR A 373 43.26 17.62 -6.04
N SER A 374 42.97 18.67 -6.81
CA SER A 374 43.94 19.43 -7.58
C SER A 374 43.71 20.93 -7.36
N ASN A 375 44.76 21.73 -7.51
CA ASN A 375 44.62 23.19 -7.41
C ASN A 375 44.19 23.75 -8.76
N ARG A 376 43.15 24.59 -8.77
CA ARG A 376 42.76 25.39 -9.93
C ARG A 376 42.27 26.77 -9.50
N THR A 377 42.06 27.63 -10.46
CA THR A 377 41.33 28.88 -10.26
C THR A 377 39.83 28.65 -10.50
N TRP A 378 39.02 29.48 -9.85
CA TRP A 378 37.58 29.46 -9.99
C TRP A 378 37.01 30.88 -10.11
N THR A 379 36.06 31.04 -11.04
CA THR A 379 35.40 32.31 -11.31
C THR A 379 34.36 32.62 -10.23
N MET A 380 34.56 33.72 -9.50
CA MET A 380 33.73 34.16 -8.38
C MET A 380 33.27 35.60 -8.54
N VAL A 381 32.26 35.97 -7.77
CA VAL A 381 31.84 37.35 -7.55
C VAL A 381 32.30 37.79 -6.17
N ASP A 382 33.07 38.87 -6.09
CA ASP A 382 33.28 39.58 -4.82
C ASP A 382 32.01 40.34 -4.45
N THR A 383 31.34 39.86 -3.40
CA THR A 383 30.02 40.35 -3.01
C THR A 383 30.04 41.76 -2.41
N ARG A 384 31.23 42.31 -2.13
CA ARG A 384 31.40 43.67 -1.59
C ARG A 384 31.22 44.74 -2.67
N ASN A 385 31.63 44.46 -3.90
CA ASN A 385 31.68 45.43 -5.00
C ASN A 385 31.10 44.91 -6.33
N GLY A 386 30.69 43.65 -6.39
CA GLY A 386 30.12 42.99 -7.57
C GLY A 386 31.14 42.62 -8.66
N GLU A 387 32.44 42.68 -8.37
CA GLU A 387 33.49 42.35 -9.35
C GLU A 387 33.60 40.83 -9.56
N VAL A 388 33.80 40.43 -10.81
CA VAL A 388 34.10 39.04 -11.17
C VAL A 388 35.60 38.83 -11.07
N VAL A 389 36.02 37.87 -10.26
CA VAL A 389 37.43 37.61 -9.92
C VAL A 389 37.75 36.12 -10.03
N GLN A 390 39.03 35.79 -10.20
CA GLN A 390 39.54 34.42 -10.10
C GLN A 390 40.15 34.21 -8.73
N ILE A 391 39.74 33.16 -8.02
CA ILE A 391 40.35 32.77 -6.73
C ILE A 391 40.91 31.36 -6.81
N PRO A 392 42.00 31.04 -6.08
CA PRO A 392 42.49 29.67 -5.97
C PRO A 392 41.51 28.81 -5.17
N VAL A 393 41.28 27.59 -5.66
CA VAL A 393 40.47 26.55 -5.01
C VAL A 393 41.17 25.20 -5.08
N GLU A 394 40.95 24.38 -4.06
CA GLU A 394 41.21 22.95 -4.13
C GLU A 394 39.95 22.28 -4.75
N PHE A 395 40.12 21.57 -5.86
CA PHE A 395 39.03 20.98 -6.64
C PHE A 395 39.16 19.47 -6.71
N SER A 396 38.15 18.77 -6.20
CA SER A 396 37.98 17.32 -6.28
C SER A 396 37.27 16.99 -7.59
N SER A 397 37.98 16.41 -8.55
CA SER A 397 37.42 16.08 -9.86
C SER A 397 36.83 14.66 -9.87
N THR A 398 35.62 14.53 -10.41
CA THR A 398 34.92 13.27 -10.73
C THR A 398 35.00 12.95 -12.23
N THR A 399 35.84 13.65 -12.98
CA THR A 399 35.95 13.56 -14.44
C THR A 399 37.32 13.08 -14.88
N PRO A 400 37.58 11.75 -14.84
CA PRO A 400 36.75 10.70 -14.24
C PRO A 400 37.05 10.47 -12.74
N ALA A 401 36.10 9.89 -12.02
CA ALA A 401 36.36 9.27 -10.72
C ALA A 401 37.24 8.03 -10.89
N THR A 402 37.91 7.59 -9.82
CA THR A 402 38.78 6.40 -9.84
C THR A 402 38.12 5.27 -9.05
N ALA A 403 38.03 4.08 -9.64
CA ALA A 403 37.52 2.91 -8.94
C ALA A 403 38.41 2.58 -7.73
N ASN A 404 37.78 2.44 -6.57
CA ASN A 404 38.44 2.03 -5.33
C ASN A 404 38.33 0.52 -5.12
N ARG A 405 37.11 -0.01 -5.34
CA ARG A 405 36.79 -1.42 -5.18
C ARG A 405 35.96 -1.91 -6.35
N THR A 406 36.41 -3.00 -6.96
CA THR A 406 35.68 -3.75 -7.97
C THR A 406 35.38 -5.16 -7.47
N VAL A 407 34.35 -5.79 -8.03
CA VAL A 407 34.05 -7.22 -7.87
C VAL A 407 33.84 -7.84 -9.24
N ALA A 408 34.01 -9.16 -9.35
CA ALA A 408 33.65 -9.89 -10.56
C ALA A 408 32.17 -9.66 -10.86
N ARG A 409 31.83 -9.48 -12.15
CA ARG A 409 30.42 -9.32 -12.54
C ARG A 409 29.69 -10.65 -12.29
N PRO A 410 28.63 -10.68 -11.47
CA PRO A 410 27.86 -11.90 -11.28
C PRO A 410 27.07 -12.21 -12.55
N GLU A 411 26.76 -13.48 -12.81
CA GLU A 411 25.82 -13.85 -13.89
C GLU A 411 24.43 -13.21 -13.67
N GLY A 412 24.05 -13.09 -12.40
CA GLY A 412 22.85 -12.40 -11.94
C GLY A 412 22.68 -12.54 -10.44
N TYR A 413 21.62 -11.94 -9.93
CA TYR A 413 21.26 -11.98 -8.52
C TYR A 413 20.00 -12.83 -8.32
N VAL A 414 20.03 -13.76 -7.37
CA VAL A 414 18.84 -14.47 -6.91
C VAL A 414 18.28 -13.78 -5.67
N ILE A 415 16.99 -13.43 -5.70
CA ILE A 415 16.30 -12.72 -4.62
C ILE A 415 15.18 -13.63 -4.09
N PRO A 416 15.17 -13.99 -2.80
CA PRO A 416 14.11 -14.81 -2.22
C PRO A 416 12.73 -14.15 -2.38
N ARG A 417 11.69 -14.95 -2.59
CA ARG A 417 10.29 -14.44 -2.72
C ARG A 417 9.83 -13.52 -1.57
N ALA A 418 10.42 -13.67 -0.38
CA ALA A 418 10.13 -12.85 0.79
C ALA A 418 10.53 -11.38 0.59
N TRP A 419 11.48 -11.11 -0.31
CA TRP A 419 12.00 -9.78 -0.65
C TRP A 419 11.37 -9.24 -1.95
N PHE A 420 10.08 -9.50 -2.17
CA PHE A 420 9.39 -9.07 -3.39
C PHE A 420 9.47 -7.55 -3.64
N ASP A 421 9.48 -6.72 -2.59
CA ASP A 421 9.61 -5.27 -2.73
C ASP A 421 10.96 -4.85 -3.35
N LEU A 422 12.05 -5.62 -3.14
CA LEU A 422 13.31 -5.36 -3.82
C LEU A 422 13.18 -5.61 -5.33
N ALA A 423 12.54 -6.72 -5.70
CA ALA A 423 12.25 -7.04 -7.10
C ALA A 423 11.38 -5.96 -7.76
N GLU A 424 10.34 -5.47 -7.06
CA GLU A 424 9.49 -4.38 -7.55
C GLU A 424 10.25 -3.04 -7.71
N ARG A 425 11.14 -2.68 -6.77
CA ARG A 425 11.99 -1.48 -6.91
C ARG A 425 12.92 -1.57 -8.12
N LEU A 426 13.47 -2.76 -8.38
CA LEU A 426 14.31 -3.01 -9.56
C LEU A 426 13.50 -2.92 -10.87
N ARG A 427 12.28 -3.49 -10.90
CA ARG A 427 11.36 -3.36 -12.04
C ARG A 427 11.00 -1.91 -12.33
N VAL A 428 10.66 -1.13 -11.29
CA VAL A 428 10.41 0.32 -11.38
C VAL A 428 11.62 1.06 -11.96
N SER A 429 12.82 0.63 -11.59
CA SER A 429 14.07 1.20 -12.11
C SER A 429 14.34 0.82 -13.57
N GLY A 430 13.54 -0.07 -14.16
CA GLY A 430 13.62 -0.53 -15.54
C GLY A 430 14.40 -1.83 -15.72
N LEU A 431 14.74 -2.56 -14.66
CA LEU A 431 15.37 -3.87 -14.79
C LEU A 431 14.35 -4.95 -15.17
N GLU A 432 14.80 -5.86 -16.02
CA GLU A 432 14.13 -7.14 -16.25
C GLU A 432 14.40 -8.05 -15.06
N VAL A 433 13.32 -8.44 -14.37
CA VAL A 433 13.35 -9.30 -13.18
C VAL A 433 12.43 -10.50 -13.40
N GLU A 434 13.02 -11.67 -13.57
CA GLU A 434 12.31 -12.93 -13.77
C GLU A 434 11.73 -13.44 -12.44
N THR A 435 10.50 -13.97 -12.47
CA THR A 435 9.93 -14.73 -11.35
C THR A 435 10.04 -16.23 -11.63
N LEU A 436 10.85 -16.92 -10.84
CA LEU A 436 11.19 -18.33 -10.96
C LEU A 436 10.01 -19.23 -10.55
N GLN A 437 9.40 -19.90 -11.53
CA GLN A 437 8.22 -20.75 -11.29
C GLN A 437 8.51 -21.99 -10.46
N GLU A 438 9.67 -22.62 -10.64
CA GLU A 438 10.06 -23.83 -9.90
C GLU A 438 10.90 -23.53 -8.64
N GLY A 439 11.24 -22.26 -8.42
CA GLY A 439 12.21 -21.83 -7.40
C GLY A 439 13.64 -21.89 -7.93
N PHE A 440 14.61 -21.91 -7.03
CA PHE A 440 16.03 -22.01 -7.36
C PHE A 440 16.70 -23.02 -6.45
N THR A 441 17.54 -23.89 -6.97
CA THR A 441 18.45 -24.70 -6.16
C THR A 441 19.78 -24.76 -6.87
N GLY A 442 20.82 -24.28 -6.21
CA GLY A 442 22.12 -24.15 -6.83
C GLY A 442 23.13 -23.49 -5.91
N GLU A 443 24.35 -23.45 -6.42
CA GLU A 443 25.48 -22.88 -5.70
C GLU A 443 25.51 -21.38 -5.99
N VAL A 444 25.64 -20.58 -4.93
CA VAL A 444 25.70 -19.12 -5.03
C VAL A 444 26.86 -18.58 -4.21
N GLU A 445 27.34 -17.41 -4.59
CA GLU A 445 28.15 -16.58 -3.72
C GLU A 445 27.22 -15.79 -2.78
N VAL A 446 27.54 -15.77 -1.49
CA VAL A 446 26.85 -14.93 -0.50
C VAL A 446 27.86 -14.03 0.20
N TYR A 447 27.41 -12.83 0.56
CA TYR A 447 28.23 -11.89 1.33
C TYR A 447 28.02 -12.11 2.83
N ASN A 448 29.10 -12.39 3.54
CA ASN A 448 29.14 -12.41 5.00
C ASN A 448 29.54 -11.02 5.51
N ILE A 449 28.71 -10.41 6.36
CA ILE A 449 28.96 -9.06 6.88
C ILE A 449 30.02 -9.11 7.99
N THR A 450 31.15 -8.43 7.77
CA THR A 450 32.30 -8.39 8.69
C THR A 450 32.31 -7.14 9.57
N SER A 451 31.67 -6.06 9.14
CA SER A 451 31.42 -4.86 9.96
C SER A 451 30.09 -4.21 9.60
N SER A 452 29.47 -3.53 10.56
CA SER A 452 28.27 -2.71 10.36
C SER A 452 28.36 -1.46 11.24
N SER A 453 28.08 -0.30 10.65
CA SER A 453 28.17 1.01 11.30
C SER A 453 27.00 1.89 10.89
N LEU A 454 26.11 2.17 11.84
CA LEU A 454 24.96 3.05 11.63
C LEU A 454 25.34 4.54 11.74
N ALA A 455 24.78 5.35 10.85
CA ALA A 455 24.88 6.80 10.92
C ALA A 455 24.22 7.36 12.19
N ARG A 456 24.73 8.50 12.68
CA ARG A 456 24.23 9.15 13.91
C ARG A 456 22.99 10.03 13.70
N SER A 457 22.54 10.18 12.46
CA SER A 457 21.42 11.03 12.07
C SER A 457 20.59 10.37 10.97
N TYR A 458 19.32 10.77 10.87
CA TYR A 458 18.49 10.39 9.74
C TYR A 458 18.97 11.07 8.46
N TYR A 459 18.84 10.34 7.36
CA TYR A 459 19.03 10.80 6.00
C TYR A 459 17.80 10.40 5.20
N GLU A 460 16.96 11.38 4.85
CA GLU A 460 15.80 11.17 3.99
C GLU A 460 14.91 9.98 4.43
N GLY A 461 14.60 9.91 5.73
CA GLY A 461 13.77 8.87 6.34
C GLY A 461 14.49 7.56 6.69
N ALA A 462 15.79 7.42 6.39
CA ALA A 462 16.58 6.24 6.72
C ALA A 462 17.70 6.54 7.73
N ILE A 463 18.17 5.54 8.47
CA ILE A 463 19.46 5.59 9.17
C ILE A 463 20.43 4.79 8.32
N LEU A 464 21.42 5.45 7.73
CA LEU A 464 22.33 4.77 6.80
C LEU A 464 23.19 3.74 7.53
N ASN A 465 23.44 2.59 6.89
CA ASN A 465 24.29 1.51 7.41
C ASN A 465 25.49 1.29 6.50
N THR A 466 26.70 1.56 6.97
CA THR A 466 27.91 1.21 6.23
C THR A 466 28.39 -0.16 6.67
N VAL A 467 28.54 -1.08 5.72
CA VAL A 467 29.02 -2.44 5.97
C VAL A 467 30.30 -2.76 5.21
N THR A 468 31.03 -3.77 5.68
CA THR A 468 32.09 -4.46 4.92
C THR A 468 31.77 -5.94 4.85
N THR A 469 32.27 -6.63 3.84
CA THR A 469 31.89 -8.00 3.52
C THR A 469 33.07 -8.88 3.15
N ASP A 470 32.96 -10.17 3.45
CA ASP A 470 33.72 -11.25 2.83
C ASP A 470 32.77 -12.12 2.00
N THR A 471 33.27 -12.81 0.97
CA THR A 471 32.44 -13.75 0.19
C THR A 471 32.66 -15.19 0.62
N LEU A 472 31.60 -15.99 0.52
CA LEU A 472 31.67 -17.45 0.62
C LEU A 472 30.68 -18.11 -0.34
N THR A 473 30.98 -19.33 -0.71
CA THR A 473 30.12 -20.14 -1.59
C THR A 473 29.19 -21.02 -0.76
N GLN A 474 27.91 -21.05 -1.11
CA GLN A 474 26.90 -21.81 -0.40
C GLN A 474 25.88 -22.43 -1.35
N GLN A 475 25.48 -23.67 -1.06
CA GLN A 475 24.31 -24.28 -1.68
C GLN A 475 23.04 -23.69 -1.06
N VAL A 476 22.19 -23.10 -1.89
CA VAL A 476 20.91 -22.51 -1.46
C VAL A 476 19.74 -23.16 -2.19
N SER A 477 18.60 -23.24 -1.49
CA SER A 477 17.33 -23.67 -2.08
C SER A 477 16.28 -22.61 -1.76
N LEU A 478 15.81 -21.92 -2.80
CA LEU A 478 14.80 -20.88 -2.72
C LEU A 478 13.47 -21.41 -3.29
N PRO A 479 12.33 -21.10 -2.66
CA PRO A 479 11.05 -21.60 -3.11
C PRO A 479 10.60 -20.97 -4.44
N SER A 480 9.65 -21.64 -5.10
CA SER A 480 8.85 -21.07 -6.19
C SER A 480 8.34 -19.66 -5.88
N GLY A 481 8.39 -18.78 -6.87
CA GLY A 481 8.08 -17.35 -6.75
C GLY A 481 9.25 -16.47 -6.34
N SER A 482 10.45 -17.04 -6.18
CA SER A 482 11.69 -16.24 -6.01
C SER A 482 12.07 -15.55 -7.32
N PHE A 483 12.98 -14.60 -7.29
CA PHE A 483 13.30 -13.76 -8.43
C PHE A 483 14.75 -13.96 -8.89
N PHE A 484 14.97 -13.78 -10.19
CA PHE A 484 16.30 -13.74 -10.79
C PHE A 484 16.47 -12.44 -11.57
N VAL A 485 17.58 -11.76 -11.35
CA VAL A 485 17.96 -10.51 -12.03
C VAL A 485 19.23 -10.78 -12.78
N SER A 486 19.14 -11.01 -14.10
CA SER A 486 20.34 -11.23 -14.92
C SER A 486 21.20 -9.97 -14.94
N SER A 487 22.52 -10.12 -14.86
CA SER A 487 23.43 -9.01 -15.10
C SER A 487 23.58 -8.68 -16.58
N ALA A 488 23.17 -9.56 -17.50
CA ALA A 488 23.31 -9.38 -18.95
C ALA A 488 22.15 -8.55 -19.54
N GLN A 489 21.97 -7.33 -19.02
CA GLN A 489 20.92 -6.42 -19.47
C GLN A 489 21.39 -4.96 -19.44
N LYS A 490 20.73 -4.10 -20.23
CA LYS A 490 21.04 -2.67 -20.36
C LYS A 490 21.14 -1.94 -19.01
N ASN A 491 20.17 -2.20 -18.13
CA ASN A 491 20.01 -1.46 -16.87
C ASN A 491 20.73 -2.11 -15.67
N ALA A 492 21.63 -3.08 -15.91
CA ALA A 492 22.29 -3.85 -14.85
C ALA A 492 23.09 -2.99 -13.86
N GLY A 493 23.61 -1.84 -14.28
CA GLY A 493 24.30 -0.89 -13.39
C GLY A 493 23.47 -0.44 -12.18
N LEU A 494 22.15 -0.39 -12.31
CA LEU A 494 21.24 -0.09 -11.20
C LEU A 494 21.16 -1.25 -10.19
N ALA A 495 21.21 -2.50 -10.63
CA ALA A 495 21.30 -3.66 -9.73
C ALA A 495 22.66 -3.69 -9.02
N PHE A 496 23.75 -3.39 -9.70
CA PHE A 496 25.08 -3.35 -9.09
C PHE A 496 25.13 -2.35 -7.94
N VAL A 497 24.57 -1.15 -8.13
CA VAL A 497 24.54 -0.16 -7.06
C VAL A 497 23.56 -0.53 -5.95
N ALA A 498 22.38 -1.06 -6.29
CA ALA A 498 21.33 -1.35 -5.31
C ALA A 498 21.61 -2.61 -4.48
N LEU A 499 22.22 -3.64 -5.07
CA LEU A 499 22.36 -4.96 -4.46
C LEU A 499 23.76 -5.21 -3.89
N GLU A 500 24.81 -4.51 -4.33
CA GLU A 500 26.14 -4.66 -3.72
C GLU A 500 26.18 -3.99 -2.34
N PRO A 501 26.34 -4.76 -1.23
CA PRO A 501 26.07 -4.26 0.13
C PRO A 501 27.00 -3.11 0.56
N GLU A 502 28.24 -3.09 0.09
CA GLU A 502 29.22 -2.05 0.42
C GLU A 502 29.04 -0.76 -0.39
N ASN A 503 28.17 -0.75 -1.41
CA ASN A 503 27.87 0.48 -2.15
C ASN A 503 27.08 1.45 -1.26
N ILE A 504 27.44 2.74 -1.28
CA ILE A 504 26.85 3.79 -0.45
C ILE A 504 25.34 4.02 -0.69
N ASP A 505 24.83 3.60 -1.84
CA ASP A 505 23.42 3.76 -2.24
C ASP A 505 22.68 2.40 -2.31
N SER A 506 23.27 1.33 -1.76
CA SER A 506 22.66 0.00 -1.74
C SER A 506 21.42 -0.07 -0.83
N TYR A 507 20.60 -1.10 -1.03
CA TYR A 507 19.48 -1.41 -0.14
C TYR A 507 19.94 -1.71 1.30
N VAL A 508 21.18 -2.18 1.48
CA VAL A 508 21.79 -2.32 2.80
C VAL A 508 22.12 -0.94 3.37
N SER A 509 22.75 -0.07 2.58
CA SER A 509 23.08 1.29 2.98
C SER A 509 21.86 2.10 3.42
N PHE A 510 20.71 1.94 2.76
CA PHE A 510 19.46 2.58 3.18
C PHE A 510 18.69 1.84 4.29
N GLY A 511 19.20 0.70 4.78
CA GLY A 511 18.52 -0.12 5.79
C GLY A 511 17.22 -0.78 5.30
N ILE A 512 17.00 -0.84 3.98
CA ILE A 512 15.90 -1.58 3.37
C ILE A 512 16.13 -3.09 3.55
N VAL A 513 17.38 -3.53 3.36
CA VAL A 513 17.84 -4.84 3.82
C VAL A 513 18.75 -4.62 5.02
N PRO A 514 18.21 -4.77 6.24
CA PRO A 514 19.00 -4.53 7.44
C PRO A 514 19.88 -5.73 7.74
N LEU A 515 21.16 -5.47 8.02
CA LEU A 515 22.17 -6.49 8.29
C LEU A 515 23.03 -6.10 9.49
N GLU A 516 23.39 -7.10 10.30
CA GLU A 516 24.36 -7.04 11.39
C GLU A 516 25.61 -7.88 11.08
N VAL A 517 26.65 -7.76 11.91
CA VAL A 517 27.89 -8.54 11.76
C VAL A 517 27.58 -10.03 11.91
N GLY A 518 27.98 -10.83 10.92
CA GLY A 518 27.73 -12.27 10.84
C GLY A 518 26.48 -12.66 10.04
N ASP A 519 25.65 -11.69 9.64
CA ASP A 519 24.54 -11.95 8.72
C ASP A 519 25.09 -12.28 7.32
N LEU A 520 24.35 -13.12 6.59
CA LEU A 520 24.60 -13.41 5.18
C LEU A 520 23.67 -12.57 4.31
N TYR A 521 24.13 -11.99 3.21
CA TYR A 521 23.29 -11.24 2.25
C TYR A 521 23.16 -11.99 0.91
N PRO A 522 21.93 -12.11 0.34
CA PRO A 522 20.65 -11.58 0.82
C PRO A 522 19.95 -12.55 1.80
N MET A 523 20.16 -12.34 3.10
CA MET A 523 19.58 -13.03 4.27
C MET A 523 18.82 -14.33 3.99
N LEU A 524 19.55 -15.44 4.13
CA LEU A 524 19.00 -16.75 4.51
C LEU A 524 19.17 -17.02 6.02
N GLY A 525 19.39 -15.96 6.81
CA GLY A 525 19.35 -15.96 8.28
C GLY A 525 18.20 -15.08 8.79
N GLU A 526 17.67 -15.39 9.97
CA GLU A 526 16.55 -14.67 10.59
C GLU A 526 16.91 -13.19 10.84
N LEU A 527 16.10 -12.24 10.35
CA LEU A 527 16.26 -10.80 10.62
C LEU A 527 16.34 -10.50 12.13
N PRO A 528 17.26 -9.61 12.59
CA PRO A 528 17.31 -9.17 13.97
C PRO A 528 15.96 -8.57 14.42
N LEU A 529 15.45 -9.08 15.54
CA LEU A 529 14.14 -8.73 16.10
C LEU A 529 13.95 -7.21 16.25
N GLU A 530 15.01 -6.48 16.61
CA GLU A 530 14.97 -5.05 16.88
C GLU A 530 14.76 -4.19 15.62
N ILE A 531 15.24 -4.67 14.46
CA ILE A 531 15.08 -3.94 13.20
C ILE A 531 13.70 -4.16 12.63
N LEU A 532 13.20 -5.40 12.73
CA LEU A 532 11.79 -5.68 12.44
C LEU A 532 10.89 -4.80 13.33
N ARG A 533 11.14 -4.65 14.64
CA ARG A 533 10.34 -3.79 15.54
C ARG A 533 10.25 -2.33 15.06
N ARG A 534 11.37 -1.78 14.55
CA ARG A 534 11.42 -0.41 14.02
C ARG A 534 10.62 -0.25 12.73
N ILE A 535 10.74 -1.21 11.80
CA ILE A 535 9.95 -1.25 10.56
C ILE A 535 8.46 -1.26 10.92
N PHE A 536 8.03 -2.14 11.83
CA PHE A 536 6.63 -2.21 12.28
C PHE A 536 6.12 -0.89 12.86
N SER A 537 6.91 -0.21 13.70
CA SER A 537 6.51 1.06 14.34
C SER A 537 6.29 2.26 13.39
N HIS A 538 6.61 2.10 12.10
CA HIS A 538 6.47 3.14 11.06
C HIS A 538 5.43 2.77 9.98
N LEU A 539 4.83 1.58 10.05
CA LEU A 539 3.75 1.16 9.15
C LEU A 539 2.38 1.69 9.62
N SER A 540 1.43 1.79 8.70
CA SER A 540 0.03 2.01 9.06
C SER A 540 -0.51 0.81 9.86
N PRO A 541 -1.56 0.98 10.68
CA PRO A 541 -2.15 -0.14 11.44
C PRO A 541 -2.49 -1.36 10.55
N GLU A 542 -2.97 -1.09 9.34
CA GLU A 542 -3.35 -2.08 8.34
C GLU A 542 -2.14 -2.78 7.69
N ALA A 543 -1.11 -2.02 7.30
CA ALA A 543 0.12 -2.58 6.71
C ALA A 543 0.95 -3.37 7.75
N ALA A 544 0.95 -2.91 9.01
CA ALA A 544 1.54 -3.64 10.13
C ALA A 544 0.80 -4.96 10.38
N LEU A 545 -0.53 -4.96 10.37
CA LEU A 545 -1.31 -6.18 10.56
C LEU A 545 -1.03 -7.19 9.42
N ASN A 546 -1.01 -6.73 8.17
CA ASN A 546 -0.68 -7.56 7.01
C ASN A 546 0.73 -8.16 7.10
N LEU A 547 1.74 -7.35 7.46
CA LEU A 547 3.13 -7.82 7.58
C LEU A 547 3.33 -8.78 8.77
N SER A 548 2.59 -8.59 9.86
CA SER A 548 2.63 -9.47 11.04
C SER A 548 2.05 -10.87 10.77
N HIS A 549 1.21 -10.99 9.74
CA HIS A 549 0.57 -12.26 9.35
C HIS A 549 1.39 -13.08 8.35
N SER A 550 2.48 -12.50 7.81
CA SER A 550 3.32 -13.09 6.76
C SER A 550 4.21 -14.24 7.23
N CYS A 551 4.78 -14.17 8.45
CA CYS A 551 5.63 -15.23 8.99
C CYS A 551 5.72 -15.23 10.53
N ARG A 552 6.29 -16.30 11.10
CA ARG A 552 6.38 -16.50 12.56
C ARG A 552 7.32 -15.49 13.26
N ASN A 553 8.38 -15.06 12.59
CA ASN A 553 9.38 -14.14 13.16
C ASN A 553 8.86 -12.69 13.17
N THR A 554 8.06 -12.27 12.18
CA THR A 554 7.40 -10.96 12.19
C THR A 554 6.29 -10.88 13.23
N TYR A 555 5.63 -11.99 13.57
CA TYR A 555 4.69 -12.06 14.68
C TYR A 555 5.38 -11.87 16.05
N GLN A 556 6.52 -12.52 16.31
CA GLN A 556 7.27 -12.39 17.57
C GLN A 556 7.78 -10.96 17.83
N VAL A 557 8.03 -10.22 16.75
CA VAL A 557 8.37 -8.78 16.77
C VAL A 557 7.18 -7.92 17.16
N CYS A 558 5.97 -8.31 16.72
CA CYS A 558 4.71 -7.63 16.97
C CYS A 558 4.08 -7.95 18.33
N ASP A 559 4.56 -9.00 19.00
CA ASP A 559 4.20 -9.34 20.38
C ASP A 559 4.90 -8.42 21.41
N ASP A 560 5.24 -7.20 20.97
CA ASP A 560 5.81 -6.12 21.79
C ASP A 560 4.87 -4.91 21.80
N TRP A 561 4.26 -4.68 22.96
CA TRP A 561 3.30 -3.62 23.21
C TRP A 561 3.83 -2.19 22.91
N ILE A 562 5.15 -1.97 22.93
CA ILE A 562 5.77 -0.66 22.67
C ILE A 562 5.66 -0.29 21.19
N VAL A 563 5.77 -1.29 20.31
CA VAL A 563 5.69 -1.15 18.86
C VAL A 563 4.29 -0.69 18.45
N TRP A 564 3.24 -1.34 18.96
CA TRP A 564 1.85 -0.97 18.68
C TRP A 564 1.45 0.39 19.24
N ARG A 565 1.94 0.74 20.43
CA ARG A 565 1.72 2.08 21.00
C ARG A 565 2.31 3.18 20.11
N ALA A 566 3.44 2.94 19.46
CA ALA A 566 4.08 3.89 18.54
C ALA A 566 3.30 4.04 17.22
N ILE A 567 2.75 2.95 16.69
CA ILE A 567 1.89 2.93 15.48
C ILE A 567 0.62 3.76 15.71
N VAL A 568 -0.05 3.55 16.85
CA VAL A 568 -1.32 4.25 17.20
C VAL A 568 -1.11 5.75 17.41
N ARG A 569 -0.04 6.14 18.10
CA ARG A 569 0.30 7.56 18.34
C ARG A 569 0.53 8.37 17.06
N ARG A 570 0.83 7.71 15.94
CA ARG A 570 1.15 8.34 14.65
C ARG A 570 -0.03 8.37 13.66
N SER A 571 -1.15 7.72 13.95
CA SER A 571 -2.32 7.72 13.06
C SER A 571 -3.19 8.98 13.23
N ALA A 572 -3.28 9.80 12.19
CA ALA A 572 -3.93 11.12 12.18
C ALA A 572 -5.46 11.13 12.35
N ARG A 573 -6.11 9.97 12.51
CA ARG A 573 -7.58 9.84 12.68
C ARG A 573 -8.02 9.67 14.14
N VAL A 574 -7.09 9.80 15.11
CA VAL A 574 -7.35 9.57 16.53
C VAL A 574 -7.41 10.89 17.31
N ARG A 575 -8.56 11.22 17.93
CA ARG A 575 -8.58 12.17 19.05
C ARG A 575 -8.10 11.42 20.29
N THR A 576 -6.96 11.80 20.85
CA THR A 576 -6.40 11.19 22.06
C THR A 576 -6.91 11.79 23.38
N GLU A 577 -7.94 12.64 23.33
CA GLU A 577 -8.55 13.19 24.54
C GLU A 577 -9.57 12.19 25.10
N ILE A 578 -9.14 11.41 26.08
CA ILE A 578 -10.03 10.70 27.00
C ILE A 578 -10.92 11.79 27.64
N PRO A 579 -12.26 11.65 27.67
CA PRO A 579 -13.10 12.55 28.44
C PRO A 579 -12.61 12.49 29.89
N THR A 580 -12.07 13.58 30.39
CA THR A 580 -11.83 13.75 31.83
C THR A 580 -13.20 13.71 32.47
N ALA A 581 -13.59 12.55 33.01
CA ALA A 581 -14.51 12.53 34.12
C ALA A 581 -13.81 13.36 35.20
N GLU A 582 -14.40 14.51 35.54
CA GLU A 582 -13.94 15.32 36.66
C GLU A 582 -13.81 14.40 37.88
N PRO A 583 -12.63 14.30 38.50
CA PRO A 583 -12.51 13.57 39.75
C PRO A 583 -13.20 14.41 40.83
N ASP A 584 -14.19 13.83 41.49
CA ASP A 584 -14.69 14.33 42.77
C ASP A 584 -13.49 14.56 43.70
N GLU A 585 -13.24 15.84 44.01
CA GLU A 585 -12.21 16.29 44.93
C GLU A 585 -12.55 15.87 46.36
N GLU A 586 -12.25 14.62 46.74
CA GLU A 586 -12.17 14.29 48.17
C GLU A 586 -11.36 13.00 48.41
N ARG A 587 -10.03 13.11 48.33
CA ARG A 587 -9.04 12.55 49.29
C ARG A 587 -7.61 12.69 48.74
N GLY A 588 -6.77 13.34 49.54
CA GLY A 588 -5.42 13.76 49.17
C GLY A 588 -4.34 12.68 49.19
N GLU A 589 -3.19 13.09 48.62
CA GLU A 589 -1.82 12.54 48.72
C GLU A 589 -1.63 11.14 48.08
N ASN A 590 -0.71 10.87 47.16
CA ASN A 590 0.68 11.31 47.03
C ASN A 590 1.23 11.14 45.58
N LYS A 591 2.33 11.85 45.32
CA LYS A 591 3.11 11.96 44.06
C LYS A 591 3.83 10.68 43.62
N ASP A 592 4.02 10.58 42.30
CA ASP A 592 5.08 9.91 41.52
C ASP A 592 5.58 8.50 41.94
N MET A 593 5.37 7.51 41.05
CA MET A 593 6.49 6.72 40.50
C MET A 593 6.04 5.78 39.35
N MET A 594 6.67 5.98 38.19
CA MET A 594 6.80 4.97 37.14
C MET A 594 7.87 3.96 37.54
N GLY A 595 7.53 2.66 37.50
CA GLY A 595 8.47 1.55 37.47
C GLY A 595 8.42 0.63 38.70
N ASP A 596 7.57 -0.41 38.66
CA ASP A 596 8.02 -1.80 38.77
C ASP A 596 6.85 -2.78 38.54
N ALA A 597 7.17 -3.94 37.98
CA ALA A 597 6.29 -5.07 37.91
C ALA A 597 6.24 -5.75 39.28
N ASP A 598 5.12 -5.64 40.02
CA ASP A 598 4.62 -6.64 40.98
C ASP A 598 3.50 -6.05 41.85
N ILE A 599 2.26 -6.01 41.36
CA ILE A 599 1.09 -6.12 42.24
C ILE A 599 0.02 -6.95 41.52
N VAL A 600 0.10 -8.27 41.73
CA VAL A 600 -1.12 -9.08 41.84
C VAL A 600 -1.58 -8.97 43.29
N ARG A 601 -2.72 -8.31 43.52
CA ARG A 601 -3.58 -8.64 44.65
C ARG A 601 -4.91 -9.15 44.10
N ALA A 602 -5.15 -10.42 44.38
CA ALA A 602 -6.37 -11.15 44.10
C ALA A 602 -7.60 -10.42 44.66
N GLY A 603 -8.66 -10.29 43.86
CA GLY A 603 -9.97 -9.83 44.32
C GLY A 603 -10.61 -8.65 43.55
N SER A 604 -9.94 -8.06 42.57
CA SER A 604 -10.58 -7.11 41.63
C SER A 604 -10.46 -7.66 40.22
N GLY A 605 -11.58 -7.77 39.51
CA GLY A 605 -11.70 -8.36 38.18
C GLY A 605 -11.03 -7.55 37.06
N VAL A 606 -9.76 -7.19 37.23
CA VAL A 606 -8.93 -6.58 36.19
C VAL A 606 -8.07 -7.69 35.58
N PRO A 607 -8.09 -7.87 34.23
CA PRO A 607 -7.29 -8.88 33.57
C PRO A 607 -5.81 -8.69 33.93
N GLY A 608 -5.16 -9.76 34.37
CA GLY A 608 -3.72 -9.74 34.66
C GLY A 608 -2.95 -9.17 33.47
N GLY A 609 -2.04 -8.23 33.73
CA GLY A 609 -1.40 -7.36 32.75
C GLY A 609 -0.58 -8.05 31.64
N LEU A 610 -0.62 -9.38 31.54
CA LEU A 610 -0.07 -10.15 30.43
C LEU A 610 -1.12 -10.35 29.31
N ALA A 611 -2.40 -10.57 29.66
CA ALA A 611 -3.48 -10.69 28.69
C ALA A 611 -3.83 -9.32 28.05
N ALA A 612 -3.83 -8.25 28.84
CA ALA A 612 -4.03 -6.89 28.31
C ALA A 612 -2.87 -6.43 27.40
N LYS A 613 -1.67 -7.02 27.52
CA LYS A 613 -0.51 -6.70 26.65
C LYS A 613 -0.52 -7.50 25.34
N GLN A 614 -0.98 -8.76 25.37
CA GLN A 614 -1.09 -9.61 24.17
C GLN A 614 -2.25 -9.22 23.25
N TYR A 615 -3.35 -8.71 23.82
CA TYR A 615 -4.56 -8.38 23.05
C TYR A 615 -4.75 -6.88 22.80
N LEU A 616 -3.84 -6.02 23.27
CA LEU A 616 -3.94 -4.56 23.10
C LEU A 616 -4.03 -4.10 21.63
N PRO A 617 -3.34 -4.74 20.66
CA PRO A 617 -3.47 -4.35 19.25
C PRO A 617 -4.88 -4.56 18.72
N GLN A 618 -5.53 -5.67 19.08
CA GLN A 618 -6.92 -5.98 18.72
C GLN A 618 -7.92 -5.16 19.56
N LEU A 619 -7.63 -4.96 20.84
CA LEU A 619 -8.46 -4.18 21.76
C LEU A 619 -8.41 -2.66 21.50
N LEU A 620 -7.35 -2.12 20.90
CA LEU A 620 -7.28 -0.69 20.54
C LEU A 620 -7.99 -0.39 19.22
N VAL A 621 -8.12 -1.39 18.33
CA VAL A 621 -9.09 -1.35 17.22
C VAL A 621 -10.52 -1.44 17.77
N LEU A 622 -10.77 -2.28 18.78
CA LEU A 622 -12.07 -2.41 19.45
C LEU A 622 -12.38 -1.28 20.48
N GLY A 623 -11.38 -0.53 20.91
CA GLY A 623 -11.51 0.60 21.83
C GLY A 623 -12.12 1.84 21.18
N TYR A 624 -12.20 1.84 19.85
CA TYR A 624 -12.96 2.82 19.07
C TYR A 624 -14.46 2.46 18.96
N THR A 625 -14.88 1.24 19.27
CA THR A 625 -16.24 0.73 18.99
C THR A 625 -17.12 0.51 20.22
N MET A 626 -16.62 0.75 21.44
CA MET A 626 -17.39 0.62 22.68
C MET A 626 -18.00 1.93 23.20
N ALA A 627 -17.74 3.08 22.55
CA ALA A 627 -18.10 4.40 23.08
C ALA A 627 -19.16 5.18 22.28
N ALA A 628 -19.75 4.62 21.21
CA ALA A 628 -20.83 5.30 20.48
C ALA A 628 -21.88 4.29 19.97
N PRO A 629 -23.16 4.70 19.82
CA PRO A 629 -24.22 3.85 19.30
C PRO A 629 -23.84 3.37 17.90
N VAL A 630 -24.03 2.08 17.69
CA VAL A 630 -23.48 1.26 16.62
C VAL A 630 -23.88 1.80 15.23
N ASP A 631 -22.89 2.20 14.43
CA ASP A 631 -23.05 2.18 12.97
C ASP A 631 -22.94 0.74 12.50
N LEU A 632 -24.11 0.12 12.26
CA LEU A 632 -24.25 -1.27 11.82
C LEU A 632 -23.53 -1.53 10.48
N GLN A 633 -23.31 -0.48 9.67
CA GLN A 633 -22.60 -0.55 8.39
C GLN A 633 -21.12 -0.90 8.60
N ALA A 634 -20.47 -0.34 9.63
CA ALA A 634 -19.05 -0.56 9.92
C ALA A 634 -18.76 -1.96 10.51
N ILE A 635 -19.70 -2.48 11.32
CA ILE A 635 -19.64 -3.86 11.81
C ILE A 635 -19.85 -4.83 10.63
N TYR A 636 -20.81 -4.51 9.76
CA TYR A 636 -21.09 -5.28 8.56
C TYR A 636 -19.86 -5.38 7.64
N SER A 637 -19.13 -4.30 7.36
CA SER A 637 -17.91 -4.33 6.53
C SER A 637 -16.80 -5.22 7.11
N GLN A 638 -16.68 -5.31 8.43
CA GLN A 638 -15.68 -6.16 9.09
C GLN A 638 -16.06 -7.64 9.07
N PHE A 639 -17.35 -7.99 9.14
CA PHE A 639 -17.81 -9.36 8.94
C PHE A 639 -17.89 -9.73 7.46
N GLN A 640 -18.08 -8.77 6.55
CA GLN A 640 -18.04 -9.01 5.10
C GLN A 640 -16.67 -9.55 4.67
N ALA A 641 -15.57 -9.10 5.29
CA ALA A 641 -14.24 -9.69 5.08
C ALA A 641 -14.14 -11.16 5.52
N LEU A 642 -15.03 -11.63 6.41
CA LEU A 642 -15.09 -13.01 6.88
C LEU A 642 -15.97 -13.93 6.00
N VAL A 643 -16.74 -13.37 5.06
CA VAL A 643 -17.76 -14.12 4.29
C VAL A 643 -17.74 -13.78 2.79
N SER A 644 -17.04 -12.72 2.38
CA SER A 644 -16.94 -12.28 0.98
C SER A 644 -16.06 -13.23 0.15
N SER A 645 -16.57 -13.60 -1.02
CA SER A 645 -15.91 -14.48 -1.99
C SER A 645 -14.71 -13.85 -2.71
N GLN A 646 -14.39 -12.57 -2.48
CA GLN A 646 -13.37 -11.86 -3.25
C GLN A 646 -12.04 -11.59 -2.52
N GLU A 647 -11.98 -11.68 -1.19
CA GLU A 647 -10.80 -11.23 -0.42
C GLU A 647 -10.09 -12.31 0.40
N TYR A 648 -10.44 -13.58 0.22
CA TYR A 648 -9.65 -14.66 0.81
C TYR A 648 -8.43 -15.01 -0.05
N PRO A 649 -7.22 -15.13 0.53
CA PRO A 649 -6.11 -15.72 -0.19
C PRO A 649 -6.50 -17.15 -0.58
N SER A 650 -6.29 -17.49 -1.85
CA SER A 650 -6.57 -18.80 -2.48
C SER A 650 -5.94 -20.01 -1.77
N SER A 651 -5.14 -19.79 -0.72
CA SER A 651 -4.60 -20.79 0.18
C SER A 651 -5.57 -21.29 1.26
N LEU A 652 -6.67 -20.57 1.57
CA LEU A 652 -7.67 -20.97 2.59
C LEU A 652 -9.00 -21.46 2.00
N VAL A 653 -9.19 -21.28 0.69
CA VAL A 653 -10.40 -21.64 -0.03
C VAL A 653 -10.00 -22.34 -1.34
N ARG A 654 -10.44 -23.58 -1.57
CA ARG A 654 -10.25 -24.29 -2.86
C ARG A 654 -11.56 -24.34 -3.64
N ALA A 655 -11.57 -23.94 -4.90
CA ALA A 655 -12.70 -24.27 -5.78
C ALA A 655 -12.67 -25.78 -6.09
N ASN A 656 -13.79 -26.48 -5.91
CA ASN A 656 -13.89 -27.87 -6.33
C ASN A 656 -13.94 -27.92 -7.87
N ALA A 657 -13.15 -28.80 -8.49
CA ALA A 657 -12.92 -28.81 -9.94
C ALA A 657 -14.15 -29.22 -10.77
N ASP A 658 -15.19 -29.77 -10.14
CA ASP A 658 -16.35 -30.32 -10.84
C ASP A 658 -17.52 -29.32 -10.85
N SER A 659 -17.46 -28.32 -11.75
CA SER A 659 -18.52 -27.41 -12.29
C SER A 659 -19.67 -26.90 -11.39
N SER A 660 -19.63 -27.18 -10.11
CA SER A 660 -20.60 -26.83 -9.09
C SER A 660 -19.92 -25.75 -8.26
N ARG A 661 -20.50 -24.54 -8.24
CA ARG A 661 -19.90 -23.30 -7.72
C ARG A 661 -19.71 -23.33 -6.18
N TRP A 662 -18.94 -24.29 -5.67
CA TRP A 662 -18.68 -24.47 -4.25
C TRP A 662 -17.22 -24.17 -3.93
N PHE A 663 -17.01 -23.31 -2.93
CA PHE A 663 -15.71 -22.88 -2.41
C PHE A 663 -15.32 -23.63 -1.13
N GLU A 664 -14.41 -24.61 -1.18
CA GLU A 664 -13.96 -25.40 -0.03
C GLU A 664 -13.16 -24.54 0.93
N VAL A 665 -13.81 -24.05 2.00
CA VAL A 665 -13.10 -23.50 3.15
C VAL A 665 -12.35 -24.66 3.79
N LEU A 666 -11.02 -24.56 3.86
CA LEU A 666 -10.24 -25.48 4.68
C LEU A 666 -10.82 -25.37 6.09
N THR A 667 -11.50 -26.43 6.53
CA THR A 667 -12.04 -26.61 7.89
C THR A 667 -11.10 -27.48 8.74
N ASP A 668 -9.98 -27.93 8.15
CA ASP A 668 -8.78 -28.43 8.82
C ASP A 668 -7.48 -27.73 8.35
N PRO A 669 -7.37 -26.40 8.43
CA PRO A 669 -6.10 -25.80 8.75
C PRO A 669 -6.01 -25.91 10.28
N LYS A 670 -4.84 -26.24 10.82
CA LYS A 670 -4.58 -25.89 12.22
C LYS A 670 -4.83 -24.39 12.34
N SER A 671 -5.99 -24.02 12.88
CA SER A 671 -6.31 -22.63 13.12
C SER A 671 -5.27 -22.12 14.10
N ARG A 672 -4.63 -21.02 13.77
CA ARG A 672 -3.69 -20.36 14.70
C ARG A 672 -4.43 -19.63 15.83
N PHE A 673 -5.77 -19.59 15.75
CA PHE A 673 -6.65 -19.04 16.75
C PHE A 673 -7.17 -20.15 17.64
N ASP A 674 -7.07 -19.97 18.95
CA ASP A 674 -7.57 -20.96 19.89
C ASP A 674 -9.12 -20.95 19.93
N SER A 675 -9.70 -22.01 20.50
CA SER A 675 -11.16 -22.10 20.71
C SER A 675 -11.79 -20.86 21.37
N LYS A 676 -11.04 -20.09 22.16
CA LYS A 676 -11.52 -18.94 22.94
C LYS A 676 -11.64 -17.67 22.07
N GLU A 677 -10.80 -17.51 21.07
CA GLU A 677 -10.88 -16.42 20.08
C GLU A 677 -12.06 -16.64 19.11
N TRP A 678 -12.32 -17.89 18.72
CA TRP A 678 -13.51 -18.23 17.95
C TRP A 678 -14.81 -17.99 18.73
N LEU A 679 -14.81 -18.28 20.04
CA LEU A 679 -15.97 -18.06 20.90
C LEU A 679 -16.31 -16.56 21.01
N ALA A 680 -15.30 -15.70 20.96
CA ALA A 680 -15.48 -14.25 20.92
C ALA A 680 -16.08 -13.77 19.58
N ALA A 681 -15.61 -14.31 18.45
CA ALA A 681 -16.19 -14.01 17.13
C ALA A 681 -17.66 -14.47 17.02
N GLN A 682 -17.98 -15.66 17.53
CA GLN A 682 -19.35 -16.17 17.61
C GLN A 682 -20.26 -15.25 18.43
N THR A 683 -19.75 -14.71 19.54
CA THR A 683 -20.51 -13.81 20.42
C THR A 683 -20.70 -12.44 19.77
N ALA A 684 -19.69 -11.92 19.07
CA ALA A 684 -19.79 -10.67 18.32
C ALA A 684 -20.83 -10.80 17.17
N SER A 685 -20.81 -11.92 16.45
CA SER A 685 -21.81 -12.25 15.43
C SER A 685 -23.22 -12.34 16.03
N LEU A 686 -23.38 -12.99 17.18
CA LEU A 686 -24.66 -13.04 17.91
C LEU A 686 -25.15 -11.64 18.29
N CYS A 687 -24.28 -10.78 18.83
CA CYS A 687 -24.62 -9.40 19.21
C CYS A 687 -25.01 -8.55 17.99
N PHE A 688 -24.31 -8.70 16.87
CA PHE A 688 -24.67 -8.05 15.60
C PHE A 688 -26.09 -8.42 15.17
N VAL A 689 -26.40 -9.73 15.16
CA VAL A 689 -27.72 -10.23 14.75
C VAL A 689 -28.82 -9.76 15.70
N VAL A 690 -28.59 -9.80 17.01
CA VAL A 690 -29.56 -9.28 17.99
C VAL A 690 -29.77 -7.78 17.79
N GLY A 691 -28.70 -7.00 17.59
CA GLY A 691 -28.80 -5.56 17.32
C GLY A 691 -29.59 -5.26 16.05
N ALA A 692 -29.26 -5.93 14.94
CA ALA A 692 -29.96 -5.77 13.67
C ALA A 692 -31.44 -6.19 13.75
N LEU A 693 -31.77 -7.23 14.54
CA LEU A 693 -33.16 -7.65 14.77
C LEU A 693 -33.93 -6.78 15.78
N SER A 694 -33.22 -5.96 16.58
CA SER A 694 -33.80 -5.07 17.60
C SER A 694 -34.17 -3.70 17.04
N ASP A 695 -33.53 -3.26 15.96
CA ASP A 695 -33.82 -1.98 15.33
C ASP A 695 -35.04 -2.11 14.39
N SER A 696 -36.18 -1.59 14.83
CA SER A 696 -37.41 -1.56 14.03
C SER A 696 -37.35 -0.55 12.87
N GLY A 697 -36.35 0.34 12.83
CA GLY A 697 -36.19 1.40 11.84
C GLY A 697 -35.13 1.12 10.77
N TYR A 698 -34.54 -0.08 10.75
CA TYR A 698 -33.55 -0.44 9.74
C TYR A 698 -34.18 -0.49 8.34
N ALA A 699 -33.85 0.49 7.50
CA ALA A 699 -34.17 0.49 6.08
C ALA A 699 -33.00 -0.14 5.31
N TYR A 700 -33.27 -1.19 4.55
CA TYR A 700 -32.29 -1.87 3.72
C TYR A 700 -31.78 -0.92 2.60
N GLN A 701 -30.48 -0.61 2.58
CA GLN A 701 -29.88 0.38 1.65
C GLN A 701 -28.79 -0.18 0.72
N SER A 702 -28.57 -1.51 0.70
CA SER A 702 -27.56 -2.12 -0.18
C SER A 702 -28.17 -2.53 -1.52
N GLU A 703 -27.52 -2.17 -2.63
CA GLU A 703 -27.84 -2.73 -3.96
C GLU A 703 -27.25 -4.14 -4.17
N GLU A 704 -26.27 -4.54 -3.33
CA GLU A 704 -25.69 -5.88 -3.34
C GLU A 704 -26.34 -6.79 -2.27
N PRO A 705 -26.77 -8.02 -2.63
CA PRO A 705 -27.35 -8.96 -1.68
C PRO A 705 -26.32 -9.39 -0.62
N PHE A 706 -26.79 -9.76 0.58
CA PHE A 706 -25.89 -10.35 1.57
C PHE A 706 -25.32 -11.67 1.03
N ALA A 707 -24.15 -12.09 1.55
CA ALA A 707 -23.54 -13.35 1.16
C ALA A 707 -24.55 -14.52 1.30
N ARG A 708 -24.74 -15.31 0.24
CA ARG A 708 -25.79 -16.33 0.19
C ARG A 708 -25.45 -17.47 1.14
N LEU A 709 -26.47 -18.16 1.68
CA LEU A 709 -26.24 -19.29 2.60
C LEU A 709 -25.47 -20.43 1.95
N GLU A 710 -25.66 -20.56 0.64
CA GLU A 710 -24.98 -21.51 -0.24
C GLU A 710 -23.51 -21.12 -0.50
N ASP A 711 -23.15 -19.85 -0.39
CA ASP A 711 -21.76 -19.38 -0.53
C ASP A 711 -20.95 -19.68 0.77
N VAL A 712 -21.63 -19.95 1.89
CA VAL A 712 -21.02 -20.41 3.13
C VAL A 712 -20.87 -21.93 3.09
N GLN A 713 -19.64 -22.44 3.00
CA GLN A 713 -19.37 -23.87 2.78
C GLN A 713 -19.46 -24.79 4.03
N TRP A 714 -20.25 -24.40 5.03
CA TRP A 714 -20.49 -25.14 6.29
C TRP A 714 -21.21 -26.51 6.17
N PHE A 715 -21.81 -26.85 5.01
CA PHE A 715 -22.56 -28.10 4.83
C PHE A 715 -21.70 -29.31 4.44
N ASN A 716 -20.46 -29.11 3.98
CA ASN A 716 -19.61 -30.17 3.41
C ASN A 716 -18.56 -30.72 4.40
N SER A 717 -18.73 -30.52 5.71
CA SER A 717 -17.80 -31.05 6.71
C SER A 717 -17.76 -32.58 6.63
N THR A 718 -16.63 -33.12 6.16
CA THR A 718 -16.46 -34.56 6.00
C THR A 718 -16.38 -35.24 7.36
N VAL A 719 -16.79 -36.51 7.43
CA VAL A 719 -16.81 -37.35 8.65
C VAL A 719 -15.44 -37.39 9.36
N LYS A 720 -14.34 -37.02 8.68
CA LYS A 720 -12.97 -36.95 9.23
C LYS A 720 -12.71 -35.79 10.21
N GLN A 721 -13.61 -34.83 10.36
CA GLN A 721 -13.41 -33.64 11.23
C GLN A 721 -13.99 -33.77 12.64
N GLN A 722 -14.43 -34.97 13.04
CA GLN A 722 -14.90 -35.25 14.40
C GLN A 722 -13.75 -35.15 15.43
N GLY A 723 -13.48 -33.94 15.92
CA GLY A 723 -12.49 -33.72 16.98
C GLY A 723 -12.08 -32.27 17.25
N CYS A 724 -12.29 -31.33 16.32
CA CYS A 724 -11.85 -29.94 16.50
C CYS A 724 -12.99 -29.02 16.96
N SER A 725 -13.01 -28.69 18.26
CA SER A 725 -13.93 -27.71 18.85
C SER A 725 -13.83 -26.33 18.18
N GLU A 726 -12.68 -25.98 17.62
CA GLU A 726 -12.44 -24.70 16.93
C GLU A 726 -13.21 -24.58 15.61
N SER A 727 -13.31 -25.66 14.82
CA SER A 727 -14.04 -25.66 13.55
C SER A 727 -15.55 -25.46 13.73
N LEU A 728 -16.09 -26.00 14.81
CA LEU A 728 -17.49 -25.90 15.18
C LEU A 728 -17.86 -24.47 15.61
N VAL A 729 -17.01 -23.84 16.42
CA VAL A 729 -17.24 -22.46 16.88
C VAL A 729 -17.20 -21.48 15.70
N MET A 730 -16.30 -21.68 14.74
CA MET A 730 -16.28 -20.98 13.46
C MET A 730 -17.59 -21.18 12.68
N GLN A 731 -18.04 -22.43 12.51
CA GLN A 731 -19.28 -22.75 11.81
C GLN A 731 -20.49 -22.06 12.46
N HIS A 732 -20.53 -21.99 13.80
CA HIS A 732 -21.58 -21.29 14.53
C HIS A 732 -21.48 -19.75 14.43
N ALA A 733 -20.28 -19.17 14.34
CA ALA A 733 -20.12 -17.73 14.15
C ALA A 733 -20.65 -17.28 12.78
N LEU A 734 -20.32 -18.05 11.73
CA LEU A 734 -20.84 -17.87 10.39
C LEU A 734 -22.35 -18.14 10.33
N ALA A 735 -22.84 -19.14 11.07
CA ALA A 735 -24.26 -19.46 11.20
C ALA A 735 -25.11 -18.29 11.68
N ASN A 736 -24.70 -17.69 12.79
CA ASN A 736 -25.45 -16.59 13.40
C ASN A 736 -25.54 -15.42 12.41
N ALA A 737 -24.42 -15.05 11.78
CA ALA A 737 -24.38 -13.97 10.79
C ALA A 737 -25.32 -14.25 9.61
N ALA A 738 -25.25 -15.45 9.04
CA ALA A 738 -26.05 -15.81 7.89
C ALA A 738 -27.56 -15.83 8.21
N VAL A 739 -27.96 -16.41 9.36
CA VAL A 739 -29.37 -16.41 9.80
C VAL A 739 -29.89 -14.99 10.02
N GLY A 740 -29.09 -14.11 10.61
CA GLY A 740 -29.45 -12.71 10.76
C GLY A 740 -29.69 -12.03 9.42
N SER A 741 -28.80 -12.22 8.46
CA SER A 741 -28.92 -11.69 7.11
C SER A 741 -30.19 -12.20 6.39
N PHE A 742 -30.50 -13.50 6.41
CA PHE A 742 -31.76 -13.99 5.81
C PHE A 742 -32.99 -13.45 6.50
N CYS A 743 -32.96 -13.29 7.82
CA CYS A 743 -34.11 -12.76 8.54
C CYS A 743 -34.41 -11.32 8.09
N LEU A 744 -33.37 -10.48 7.90
CA LEU A 744 -33.54 -9.13 7.38
C LEU A 744 -34.07 -9.12 5.94
N GLU A 745 -33.50 -9.93 5.05
CA GLU A 745 -33.96 -10.03 3.65
C GLU A 745 -35.40 -10.55 3.54
N LEU A 746 -35.73 -11.61 4.29
CA LEU A 746 -37.07 -12.18 4.30
C LEU A 746 -38.11 -11.20 4.89
N ARG A 747 -37.73 -10.38 5.87
CA ARG A 747 -38.59 -9.31 6.38
C ARG A 747 -38.83 -8.22 5.34
N ALA A 748 -37.79 -7.78 4.62
CA ALA A 748 -37.93 -6.81 3.53
C ALA A 748 -38.78 -7.36 2.37
N ALA A 749 -38.67 -8.67 2.07
CA ALA A 749 -39.53 -9.33 1.09
C ALA A 749 -41.00 -9.39 1.56
N LEU A 750 -41.25 -9.77 2.82
CA LEU A 750 -42.60 -9.85 3.41
C LEU A 750 -43.25 -8.48 3.65
N SER A 751 -42.47 -7.39 3.78
CA SER A 751 -42.99 -6.02 3.84
C SER A 751 -43.34 -5.44 2.47
N GLY A 752 -42.98 -6.14 1.38
CA GLY A 752 -43.24 -5.71 -0.01
C GLY A 752 -42.20 -4.74 -0.56
N GLU A 753 -41.08 -4.53 0.13
CA GLU A 753 -40.01 -3.62 -0.28
C GLU A 753 -39.11 -4.23 -1.37
N MET A 754 -39.08 -5.57 -1.51
CA MET A 754 -38.43 -6.28 -2.62
C MET A 754 -39.28 -7.47 -3.10
N THR A 755 -40.28 -7.23 -3.96
CA THR A 755 -41.00 -8.32 -4.64
C THR A 755 -40.46 -8.54 -6.04
N ILE A 756 -39.74 -9.66 -6.25
CA ILE A 756 -39.58 -10.29 -7.58
C ILE A 756 -39.90 -11.78 -7.44
N GLY A 757 -41.17 -12.11 -7.19
CA GLY A 757 -41.66 -13.49 -7.16
C GLY A 757 -43.16 -13.57 -6.85
N GLU A 758 -43.93 -14.30 -7.66
CA GLU A 758 -45.40 -14.33 -7.63
C GLU A 758 -46.02 -15.26 -6.56
N ASP A 759 -45.22 -16.01 -5.78
CA ASP A 759 -45.72 -17.00 -4.81
C ASP A 759 -45.00 -16.91 -3.44
N PHE A 760 -45.44 -16.01 -2.56
CA PHE A 760 -45.10 -16.00 -1.13
C PHE A 760 -46.35 -16.35 -0.31
N GLU A 761 -46.43 -17.56 0.24
CA GLU A 761 -47.56 -17.94 1.11
C GLU A 761 -47.07 -18.71 2.35
N GLY A 762 -47.45 -18.20 3.52
CA GLY A 762 -47.17 -18.75 4.84
C GLY A 762 -47.82 -17.88 5.93
N THR A 763 -48.27 -18.49 7.03
CA THR A 763 -48.97 -17.78 8.12
C THR A 763 -48.05 -17.29 9.25
N SER A 764 -46.73 -17.51 9.14
CA SER A 764 -45.77 -17.21 10.20
C SER A 764 -44.79 -16.12 9.77
N ILE A 765 -44.77 -15.00 10.50
CA ILE A 765 -43.81 -13.91 10.33
C ILE A 765 -42.49 -14.31 11.00
N PRO A 766 -41.32 -14.08 10.36
CA PRO A 766 -40.02 -14.35 10.96
C PRO A 766 -39.85 -13.68 12.34
N PRO A 767 -39.04 -14.25 13.25
CA PRO A 767 -38.79 -13.67 14.57
C PRO A 767 -38.14 -12.28 14.54
N THR A 768 -38.49 -11.43 15.51
CA THR A 768 -37.77 -10.20 15.88
C THR A 768 -36.94 -10.43 17.14
N ALA A 769 -36.03 -9.50 17.47
CA ALA A 769 -35.29 -9.60 18.73
C ALA A 769 -36.21 -9.60 19.97
N SER A 770 -37.39 -8.97 19.86
CA SER A 770 -38.39 -8.92 20.92
C SER A 770 -39.27 -10.18 21.03
N SER A 771 -39.49 -10.91 19.92
CA SER A 771 -40.29 -12.15 19.93
C SER A 771 -39.46 -13.39 20.29
N ILE A 772 -38.14 -13.33 20.11
CA ILE A 772 -37.23 -14.34 20.64
C ILE A 772 -37.10 -14.09 22.13
N SER A 773 -37.68 -14.98 22.95
CA SER A 773 -37.55 -14.94 24.41
C SER A 773 -36.11 -15.27 24.85
N LEU A 774 -35.18 -14.34 24.63
CA LEU A 774 -33.78 -14.44 25.05
C LEU A 774 -33.64 -14.50 26.58
N THR A 775 -34.65 -14.02 27.31
CA THR A 775 -34.63 -13.84 28.78
C THR A 775 -34.81 -15.11 29.62
N SER A 776 -34.91 -16.32 29.05
CA SER A 776 -35.09 -17.53 29.89
C SER A 776 -34.56 -18.84 29.28
N PRO A 777 -33.41 -18.80 28.57
CA PRO A 777 -32.24 -19.45 29.16
C PRO A 777 -30.88 -18.78 28.87
N ILE A 778 -30.85 -17.68 28.11
CA ILE A 778 -29.60 -17.04 27.64
C ILE A 778 -29.46 -15.65 28.28
N PRO A 779 -28.82 -15.54 29.46
CA PRO A 779 -28.58 -14.23 30.06
C PRO A 779 -27.62 -13.44 29.16
N LEU A 780 -28.12 -12.35 28.57
CA LEU A 780 -27.29 -11.38 27.87
C LEU A 780 -26.37 -10.69 28.88
N PRO A 781 -25.04 -10.66 28.67
CA PRO A 781 -24.13 -10.13 29.66
C PRO A 781 -24.19 -8.60 29.73
N THR A 782 -24.46 -8.06 30.92
CA THR A 782 -24.34 -6.64 31.25
C THR A 782 -23.46 -6.45 32.50
N PRO A 783 -22.45 -5.56 32.49
CA PRO A 783 -21.99 -4.75 31.35
C PRO A 783 -21.29 -5.61 30.30
N TYR A 784 -21.34 -5.19 29.04
CA TYR A 784 -20.71 -5.86 27.91
C TYR A 784 -19.18 -5.81 28.01
N SER A 785 -18.61 -6.71 28.80
CA SER A 785 -17.18 -6.86 29.02
C SER A 785 -16.67 -8.18 28.45
N TYR A 786 -15.39 -8.24 28.07
CA TYR A 786 -14.76 -9.45 27.51
C TYR A 786 -15.00 -10.70 28.36
N GLU A 787 -14.88 -10.60 29.69
CA GLU A 787 -15.10 -11.75 30.59
C GLU A 787 -16.57 -12.15 30.70
N SER A 788 -17.50 -11.18 30.67
CA SER A 788 -18.94 -11.47 30.68
C SER A 788 -19.42 -12.12 29.37
N LEU A 789 -18.83 -11.75 28.23
CA LEU A 789 -19.11 -12.32 26.91
C LEU A 789 -18.54 -13.74 26.77
N LYS A 790 -17.32 -13.96 27.28
CA LYS A 790 -16.67 -15.28 27.32
C LYS A 790 -17.43 -16.27 28.23
N ALA A 791 -18.04 -15.80 29.31
CA ALA A 791 -18.85 -16.62 30.21
C ALA A 791 -20.21 -17.04 29.60
N ALA A 792 -20.78 -16.24 28.69
CA ALA A 792 -22.11 -16.48 28.11
C ALA A 792 -22.12 -17.44 26.90
N SER A 793 -21.03 -17.56 26.14
CA SER A 793 -21.02 -18.35 24.89
C SER A 793 -21.25 -19.87 25.07
N PRO A 794 -20.58 -20.56 26.03
CA PRO A 794 -20.83 -21.99 26.26
C PRO A 794 -22.23 -22.31 26.80
N SER A 795 -22.83 -21.41 27.58
CA SER A 795 -24.17 -21.62 28.15
C SER A 795 -25.27 -21.49 27.08
N CYS A 796 -25.10 -20.61 26.08
CA CYS A 796 -26.01 -20.47 24.95
C CYS A 796 -26.09 -21.75 24.11
N LEU A 797 -24.93 -22.30 23.74
CA LEU A 797 -24.85 -23.54 22.96
C LEU A 797 -25.47 -24.71 23.73
N MET A 798 -25.10 -24.87 25.01
CA MET A 798 -25.58 -25.99 25.85
C MET A 798 -27.08 -25.95 26.13
N ALA A 799 -27.68 -24.75 26.25
CA ALA A 799 -29.13 -24.60 26.41
C ALA A 799 -29.90 -24.97 25.13
N SER A 800 -29.35 -24.63 23.95
CA SER A 800 -30.00 -24.91 22.67
C SER A 800 -29.99 -26.40 22.30
N VAL A 801 -29.13 -27.22 22.89
CA VAL A 801 -28.95 -28.64 22.54
C VAL A 801 -29.55 -29.61 23.56
N ALA A 802 -30.37 -29.10 24.49
CA ALA A 802 -31.11 -29.91 25.44
C ALA A 802 -32.39 -30.50 24.78
N PRO A 803 -32.83 -31.72 25.15
CA PRO A 803 -34.05 -32.32 24.58
C PRO A 803 -35.29 -31.41 24.66
N ASP A 804 -35.48 -30.74 25.81
CA ASP A 804 -36.62 -29.84 26.07
C ASP A 804 -36.63 -28.60 25.17
N PHE A 805 -35.47 -28.20 24.62
CA PHE A 805 -35.42 -27.14 23.63
C PHE A 805 -36.23 -27.51 22.38
N PHE A 806 -36.27 -28.79 22.00
CA PHE A 806 -36.90 -29.25 20.76
C PHE A 806 -38.33 -29.75 20.93
N THR A 807 -38.64 -30.49 22.00
CA THR A 807 -39.88 -31.28 22.12
C THR A 807 -41.05 -30.57 22.82
N GLY A 808 -40.80 -29.45 23.51
CA GLY A 808 -41.81 -28.73 24.30
C GLY A 808 -42.63 -27.68 23.55
N THR A 809 -42.32 -27.41 22.27
CA THR A 809 -42.96 -26.36 21.47
C THR A 809 -43.18 -26.80 20.04
N SER A 810 -44.18 -26.25 19.35
CA SER A 810 -44.27 -26.37 17.90
C SER A 810 -43.24 -25.48 17.21
N TRP A 811 -42.84 -25.88 16.02
CA TRP A 811 -41.89 -25.19 15.16
C TRP A 811 -42.58 -24.86 13.84
N THR A 812 -42.21 -23.73 13.26
CA THR A 812 -42.66 -23.26 11.94
C THR A 812 -41.45 -22.77 11.16
N GLY A 813 -41.64 -22.39 9.90
CA GLY A 813 -40.52 -21.96 9.07
C GLY A 813 -40.84 -21.82 7.60
N TYR A 814 -39.77 -21.65 6.81
CA TYR A 814 -39.83 -21.63 5.35
C TYR A 814 -38.84 -22.62 4.75
N ILE A 815 -39.25 -23.18 3.61
CA ILE A 815 -38.38 -23.93 2.69
C ILE A 815 -38.14 -23.07 1.46
N SER A 816 -36.88 -22.86 1.10
CA SER A 816 -36.48 -22.28 -0.19
C SER A 816 -36.01 -23.40 -1.13
N THR A 817 -36.46 -23.34 -2.39
CA THR A 817 -36.19 -24.35 -3.42
C THR A 817 -35.19 -23.89 -4.49
N ARG A 818 -34.72 -22.63 -4.46
CA ARG A 818 -33.79 -22.05 -5.45
C ARG A 818 -32.64 -21.20 -4.88
N GLY A 819 -32.59 -20.99 -3.57
CA GLY A 819 -31.34 -20.63 -2.88
C GLY A 819 -30.96 -19.14 -2.92
N ASP A 820 -31.69 -18.33 -3.69
CA ASP A 820 -31.51 -16.86 -3.73
C ASP A 820 -32.68 -16.11 -3.05
N TRP A 821 -32.50 -14.81 -2.82
CA TRP A 821 -33.52 -13.94 -2.22
C TRP A 821 -34.69 -13.61 -3.18
N ARG A 822 -34.54 -13.97 -4.46
CA ARG A 822 -35.55 -13.89 -5.51
C ARG A 822 -36.33 -15.21 -5.66
N SER A 823 -36.08 -16.16 -4.76
CA SER A 823 -36.62 -17.52 -4.82
C SER A 823 -38.06 -17.56 -4.32
N VAL A 824 -38.75 -18.66 -4.65
CA VAL A 824 -40.07 -18.98 -4.10
C VAL A 824 -39.87 -19.53 -2.69
N TYR A 825 -40.48 -18.89 -1.69
CA TYR A 825 -40.44 -19.30 -0.29
C TYR A 825 -41.73 -20.01 0.09
N HIS A 826 -41.62 -21.29 0.44
CA HIS A 826 -42.77 -22.09 0.85
C HIS A 826 -42.88 -22.13 2.38
N GLY A 827 -43.88 -21.44 2.93
CA GLY A 827 -44.17 -21.48 4.35
C GLY A 827 -44.69 -22.86 4.77
N ILE A 828 -44.26 -23.31 5.94
CA ILE A 828 -44.82 -24.51 6.58
C ILE A 828 -46.27 -24.21 6.97
N GLY A 829 -47.19 -25.10 6.59
CA GLY A 829 -48.63 -24.96 6.86
C GLY A 829 -49.41 -24.09 5.86
N GLY A 830 -48.85 -23.77 4.68
CA GLY A 830 -49.47 -22.93 3.64
C GLY A 830 -50.89 -23.34 3.19
N HIS A 831 -51.64 -22.40 2.60
CA HIS A 831 -53.11 -22.45 2.50
C HIS A 831 -53.69 -23.37 1.40
N ASN A 832 -52.91 -23.88 0.45
CA ASN A 832 -53.43 -24.63 -0.68
C ASN A 832 -53.42 -26.16 -0.43
N LEU A 833 -54.50 -26.66 0.16
CA LEU A 833 -54.71 -28.09 0.45
C LEU A 833 -55.13 -28.92 -0.79
N SER A 834 -55.36 -28.29 -1.95
CA SER A 834 -55.96 -28.94 -3.14
C SER A 834 -55.04 -29.97 -3.81
N ASP A 835 -53.73 -29.85 -3.64
CA ASP A 835 -52.74 -30.75 -4.24
C ASP A 835 -52.21 -31.83 -3.26
N LEU A 836 -52.73 -31.86 -2.03
CA LEU A 836 -52.35 -32.86 -1.03
C LEU A 836 -53.27 -34.11 -1.14
N PRO A 837 -52.71 -35.34 -1.16
CA PRO A 837 -53.50 -36.57 -1.16
C PRO A 837 -54.48 -36.61 0.02
N SER A 838 -55.72 -37.06 -0.21
CA SER A 838 -56.70 -37.19 0.88
C SER A 838 -56.22 -38.15 1.98
N SER A 839 -56.66 -37.97 3.23
CA SER A 839 -56.24 -38.80 4.38
C SER A 839 -56.42 -40.32 4.17
N ASN A 840 -57.39 -40.71 3.32
CA ASN A 840 -57.61 -42.10 2.93
C ASN A 840 -56.55 -42.66 1.96
N GLU A 841 -55.95 -41.84 1.11
CA GLU A 841 -54.84 -42.24 0.23
C GLU A 841 -53.52 -42.33 1.01
N LEU A 842 -53.28 -41.41 1.94
CA LEU A 842 -52.15 -41.44 2.88
C LEU A 842 -52.09 -42.73 3.73
N ASN A 843 -53.24 -43.17 4.23
CA ASN A 843 -53.34 -44.41 5.02
C ASN A 843 -53.09 -45.68 4.18
N ARG A 844 -53.44 -45.67 2.88
CA ARG A 844 -53.17 -46.81 1.97
C ARG A 844 -51.70 -46.94 1.60
N MET A 845 -50.96 -45.83 1.53
CA MET A 845 -49.53 -45.86 1.19
C MET A 845 -48.63 -46.34 2.33
N SER A 846 -49.05 -46.18 3.60
CA SER A 846 -48.14 -46.32 4.75
C SER A 846 -48.57 -47.31 5.85
N ASN A 847 -49.75 -47.95 5.76
CA ASN A 847 -50.29 -48.88 6.77
C ASN A 847 -50.37 -48.32 8.22
N ILE A 848 -50.17 -47.02 8.44
CA ILE A 848 -50.21 -46.34 9.74
C ILE A 848 -51.08 -45.08 9.60
N PRO A 849 -51.94 -44.73 10.58
CA PRO A 849 -52.66 -43.46 10.59
C PRO A 849 -51.67 -42.28 10.63
N ILE A 850 -51.50 -41.56 9.52
CA ILE A 850 -50.61 -40.39 9.47
C ILE A 850 -51.39 -39.14 9.89
N ALA A 851 -51.06 -38.56 11.05
CA ALA A 851 -51.49 -37.22 11.41
C ALA A 851 -50.55 -36.20 10.76
N VAL A 852 -51.06 -35.45 9.77
CA VAL A 852 -50.35 -34.33 9.11
C VAL A 852 -50.71 -33.04 9.83
N ASP A 853 -49.72 -32.22 10.16
CA ASP A 853 -49.93 -30.96 10.88
C ASP A 853 -49.40 -29.74 10.10
N HIS A 854 -49.87 -28.56 10.46
CA HIS A 854 -49.42 -27.26 9.92
C HIS A 854 -48.17 -26.74 10.63
N ALA A 855 -47.64 -27.49 11.59
CA ALA A 855 -46.41 -27.17 12.30
C ALA A 855 -45.56 -28.43 12.52
N VAL A 856 -44.26 -28.23 12.72
CA VAL A 856 -43.31 -29.30 13.04
C VAL A 856 -43.27 -29.48 14.57
N ARG A 857 -43.43 -30.71 15.05
CA ARG A 857 -43.33 -31.11 16.46
C ARG A 857 -42.38 -32.29 16.56
N PHE A 858 -41.35 -32.15 17.39
CA PHE A 858 -40.37 -33.18 17.61
C PHE A 858 -40.69 -34.01 18.85
N GLN A 859 -40.35 -35.29 18.80
CA GLN A 859 -40.30 -36.19 19.96
C GLN A 859 -38.94 -36.88 20.01
N VAL A 860 -38.43 -37.14 21.21
CA VAL A 860 -37.22 -37.96 21.39
C VAL A 860 -37.58 -39.40 21.03
N ALA A 861 -37.02 -39.88 19.94
CA ALA A 861 -37.19 -41.25 19.44
C ALA A 861 -36.23 -42.22 20.14
N ASP A 862 -35.00 -41.78 20.44
CA ASP A 862 -33.98 -42.60 21.13
C ASP A 862 -32.94 -41.71 21.81
N THR A 863 -32.25 -42.22 22.84
CA THR A 863 -31.13 -41.56 23.51
C THR A 863 -29.93 -42.51 23.58
N LEU A 864 -28.83 -42.10 22.97
CA LEU A 864 -27.60 -42.87 22.87
C LEU A 864 -26.83 -42.87 24.19
N THR A 865 -25.97 -43.87 24.38
CA THR A 865 -25.20 -44.07 25.62
C THR A 865 -24.22 -42.95 25.94
N ASN A 866 -23.79 -42.16 24.95
CA ASN A 866 -22.94 -40.98 25.12
C ASN A 866 -23.74 -39.70 25.47
N GLY A 867 -25.06 -39.79 25.60
CA GLY A 867 -25.97 -38.70 25.92
C GLY A 867 -26.57 -37.98 24.71
N ASP A 868 -26.09 -38.24 23.49
CA ASP A 868 -26.70 -37.75 22.26
C ASP A 868 -28.10 -38.35 22.08
N PHE A 869 -28.97 -37.71 21.31
CA PHE A 869 -30.35 -38.19 21.16
C PHE A 869 -30.89 -37.98 19.75
N ILE A 870 -31.83 -38.84 19.37
CA ILE A 870 -32.48 -38.83 18.06
C ILE A 870 -33.88 -38.27 18.25
N LEU A 871 -34.20 -37.22 17.49
CA LEU A 871 -35.53 -36.65 17.38
C LEU A 871 -36.22 -37.15 16.11
N ARG A 872 -37.54 -37.34 16.20
CA ARG A 872 -38.40 -37.58 15.04
C ARG A 872 -39.53 -36.55 15.04
N SER A 873 -39.79 -35.93 13.89
CA SER A 873 -40.93 -35.04 13.72
C SER A 873 -42.21 -35.81 13.37
N ASN A 874 -43.37 -35.17 13.56
CA ASN A 874 -44.59 -35.51 12.81
C ASN A 874 -44.39 -35.25 11.31
N PHE A 875 -45.35 -35.73 10.50
CA PHE A 875 -45.46 -35.26 9.11
C PHE A 875 -46.03 -33.84 9.11
N PHE A 876 -45.39 -32.97 8.33
CA PHE A 876 -45.84 -31.60 8.10
C PHE A 876 -45.83 -31.31 6.60
N HIS A 877 -46.56 -30.27 6.20
CA HIS A 877 -46.69 -29.90 4.79
C HIS A 877 -46.21 -28.47 4.53
N THR A 878 -45.74 -28.25 3.31
CA THR A 878 -45.71 -26.95 2.67
C THR A 878 -46.75 -26.94 1.54
N ARG A 879 -46.88 -25.83 0.79
CA ARG A 879 -47.84 -25.72 -0.32
C ARG A 879 -47.74 -26.88 -1.33
N ASN A 880 -46.54 -27.38 -1.60
CA ASN A 880 -46.30 -28.29 -2.74
C ASN A 880 -45.93 -29.73 -2.33
N ASP A 881 -45.61 -30.00 -1.06
CA ASP A 881 -45.06 -31.30 -0.63
C ASP A 881 -45.27 -31.57 0.87
N MET A 882 -45.16 -32.85 1.26
CA MET A 882 -45.17 -33.31 2.66
C MET A 882 -43.83 -33.90 3.07
N TYR A 883 -43.38 -33.57 4.28
CA TYR A 883 -42.08 -33.92 4.81
C TYR A 883 -42.16 -34.50 6.22
N THR A 884 -41.16 -35.32 6.56
CA THR A 884 -40.82 -35.69 7.94
C THR A 884 -39.32 -35.54 8.15
N LEU A 885 -38.92 -35.25 9.38
CA LEU A 885 -37.52 -35.09 9.78
C LEU A 885 -37.14 -36.14 10.82
N ILE A 886 -35.96 -36.72 10.65
CA ILE A 886 -35.25 -37.48 11.69
C ILE A 886 -33.92 -36.76 11.93
N MET A 887 -33.62 -36.43 13.19
CA MET A 887 -32.48 -35.60 13.55
C MET A 887 -31.67 -36.26 14.67
N LEU A 888 -30.37 -36.43 14.46
CA LEU A 888 -29.42 -36.73 15.53
C LEU A 888 -28.90 -35.42 16.12
N VAL A 889 -29.00 -35.27 17.45
CA VAL A 889 -28.48 -34.13 18.21
C VAL A 889 -27.25 -34.59 18.99
N GLU A 890 -26.08 -34.09 18.60
CA GLU A 890 -24.85 -34.30 19.35
C GLU A 890 -24.75 -33.29 20.50
N ARG A 891 -24.88 -33.73 21.76
CA ARG A 891 -24.97 -32.81 22.92
C ARG A 891 -23.67 -32.10 23.22
N ARG A 892 -22.53 -32.72 22.90
CA ARG A 892 -21.21 -32.16 23.20
C ARG A 892 -20.81 -31.05 22.22
N THR A 893 -21.25 -31.17 20.98
CA THR A 893 -20.86 -30.29 19.87
C THR A 893 -22.01 -29.40 19.42
N GLY A 894 -23.25 -29.70 19.77
CA GLY A 894 -24.42 -29.00 19.23
C GLY A 894 -24.63 -29.17 17.73
N ARG A 895 -23.86 -30.07 17.10
CA ARG A 895 -24.05 -30.46 15.72
C ARG A 895 -25.37 -31.22 15.58
N LEU A 896 -26.13 -30.87 14.56
CA LEU A 896 -27.31 -31.60 14.15
C LEU A 896 -27.01 -32.38 12.88
N SER A 897 -27.51 -33.61 12.78
CA SER A 897 -27.54 -34.34 11.52
C SER A 897 -28.98 -34.66 11.21
N ILE A 898 -29.51 -34.10 10.12
CA ILE A 898 -30.92 -34.20 9.74
C ILE A 898 -31.04 -35.04 8.46
N CYS A 899 -31.99 -35.97 8.50
CA CYS A 899 -32.52 -36.65 7.34
C CYS A 899 -33.96 -36.17 7.12
N MET A 900 -34.20 -35.53 5.98
CA MET A 900 -35.53 -35.13 5.54
C MET A 900 -36.03 -36.14 4.50
N SER A 901 -37.27 -36.60 4.66
CA SER A 901 -37.89 -37.54 3.72
C SER A 901 -39.26 -37.03 3.32
N ARG A 902 -39.62 -37.26 2.05
CA ARG A 902 -40.96 -36.98 1.54
C ARG A 902 -41.88 -38.16 1.83
N LEU A 903 -43.18 -37.91 1.83
CA LEU A 903 -44.16 -38.97 1.92
C LEU A 903 -44.02 -39.92 0.71
N GLY A 904 -43.84 -41.22 0.96
CA GLY A 904 -43.68 -42.24 -0.08
C GLY A 904 -42.22 -42.68 -0.30
N ASP A 905 -41.25 -41.93 0.22
CA ASP A 905 -39.85 -42.36 0.24
C ASP A 905 -39.70 -43.61 1.13
N PRO A 906 -38.84 -44.58 0.76
CA PRO A 906 -38.56 -45.70 1.64
C PRO A 906 -37.97 -45.18 2.95
N THR A 907 -38.72 -45.36 4.04
CA THR A 907 -38.29 -44.93 5.39
C THR A 907 -36.82 -45.30 5.60
N PRO A 908 -35.93 -44.35 5.91
CA PRO A 908 -34.51 -44.64 6.07
C PRO A 908 -34.34 -45.75 7.12
N LYS A 909 -33.87 -46.93 6.71
CA LYS A 909 -33.76 -48.12 7.57
C LYS A 909 -32.72 -47.95 8.69
N SER A 910 -31.83 -46.98 8.54
CA SER A 910 -30.86 -46.55 9.55
C SER A 910 -30.44 -45.10 9.24
N LEU A 911 -30.01 -44.38 10.27
CA LEU A 911 -29.47 -43.01 10.16
C LEU A 911 -28.29 -42.88 9.20
N GLN A 912 -27.68 -43.95 8.69
CA GLN A 912 -26.35 -43.88 8.07
C GLN A 912 -26.30 -43.50 6.58
N THR A 913 -27.42 -43.45 5.85
CA THR A 913 -27.35 -43.39 4.38
C THR A 913 -27.70 -42.06 3.73
N HIS A 914 -28.31 -41.09 4.44
CA HIS A 914 -28.68 -39.77 3.88
C HIS A 914 -28.64 -38.60 4.89
N LEU A 915 -27.82 -38.68 5.94
CA LEU A 915 -27.67 -37.58 6.90
C LEU A 915 -26.94 -36.40 6.27
N ARG A 916 -27.52 -35.20 6.38
CA ARG A 916 -26.84 -33.93 6.09
C ARG A 916 -26.69 -33.12 7.38
N ASN A 917 -25.61 -32.35 7.45
CA ASN A 917 -25.33 -31.50 8.60
C ASN A 917 -26.34 -30.36 8.70
N ALA A 918 -26.75 -30.04 9.92
CA ALA A 918 -27.53 -28.87 10.28
C ALA A 918 -26.90 -28.20 11.50
N LEU A 919 -27.20 -26.92 11.66
CA LEU A 919 -26.71 -26.12 12.78
C LEU A 919 -27.89 -25.58 13.57
N ASN A 920 -27.75 -25.64 14.89
CA ASN A 920 -28.69 -25.07 15.82
C ASN A 920 -28.17 -23.71 16.28
N THR A 921 -28.90 -22.65 15.99
CA THR A 921 -28.57 -21.29 16.43
C THR A 921 -29.57 -20.83 17.49
N PRO A 922 -29.25 -19.78 18.27
CA PRO A 922 -30.23 -19.13 19.16
C PRO A 922 -31.50 -18.64 18.43
N PHE A 923 -31.44 -18.51 17.10
CA PHE A 923 -32.51 -18.01 16.22
C PHE A 923 -33.29 -19.13 15.51
N GLY A 924 -32.93 -20.41 15.74
CA GLY A 924 -33.58 -21.56 15.12
C GLY A 924 -32.60 -22.54 14.46
N ILE A 925 -33.17 -23.55 13.80
CA ILE A 925 -32.45 -24.62 13.13
C ILE A 925 -32.32 -24.28 11.66
N VAL A 926 -31.09 -24.41 11.13
CA VAL A 926 -30.81 -24.22 9.70
C VAL A 926 -30.32 -25.53 9.10
N TYR A 927 -30.97 -25.94 8.02
CA TYR A 927 -30.71 -27.18 7.32
C TYR A 927 -30.56 -26.94 5.83
N GLY A 928 -29.44 -27.37 5.25
CA GLY A 928 -29.23 -27.41 3.80
C GLY A 928 -29.83 -28.69 3.23
N ILE A 929 -30.86 -28.56 2.40
CA ILE A 929 -31.54 -29.69 1.77
C ILE A 929 -30.70 -30.21 0.60
N GLU A 930 -30.40 -29.31 -0.35
CA GLU A 930 -29.63 -29.54 -1.58
C GLU A 930 -28.90 -28.26 -1.97
N PRO A 931 -27.91 -28.31 -2.88
CA PRO A 931 -27.46 -27.16 -3.65
C PRO A 931 -28.54 -26.10 -3.92
N GLY A 932 -28.46 -24.94 -3.26
CA GLY A 932 -29.44 -23.86 -3.41
C GLY A 932 -30.84 -24.17 -2.86
N SER A 933 -30.98 -25.07 -1.89
CA SER A 933 -32.25 -25.29 -1.18
C SER A 933 -32.01 -25.46 0.31
N TRP A 934 -32.78 -24.75 1.13
CA TRP A 934 -32.61 -24.72 2.57
C TRP A 934 -33.95 -24.69 3.31
N LEU A 935 -33.90 -25.15 4.56
CA LEU A 935 -34.99 -25.11 5.52
C LEU A 935 -34.50 -24.33 6.74
N TRP A 936 -35.24 -23.28 7.10
CA TRP A 936 -35.07 -22.59 8.37
C TRP A 936 -36.29 -22.82 9.24
N LEU A 937 -36.08 -23.39 10.43
CA LEU A 937 -37.12 -23.65 11.43
C LEU A 937 -36.87 -22.81 12.68
N TRP A 938 -37.92 -22.19 13.20
CA TRP A 938 -37.92 -21.53 14.51
C TRP A 938 -39.14 -21.98 15.32
N LYS A 939 -39.12 -21.73 16.63
CA LYS A 939 -40.29 -22.04 17.48
C LYS A 939 -41.46 -21.16 17.09
N SER A 940 -42.66 -21.72 16.94
CA SER A 940 -43.83 -20.95 16.49
C SER A 940 -44.11 -19.73 17.39
N THR A 941 -43.80 -19.83 18.68
CA THR A 941 -43.92 -18.75 19.67
C THR A 941 -42.94 -17.59 19.48
N TRP A 942 -41.87 -17.79 18.69
CA TRP A 942 -40.93 -16.73 18.33
C TRP A 942 -41.37 -15.94 17.10
N SER A 943 -42.45 -16.31 16.43
CA SER A 943 -42.95 -15.54 15.29
C SER A 943 -43.34 -14.13 15.75
N ALA A 944 -43.01 -13.11 14.96
CA ALA A 944 -43.46 -11.75 15.26
C ALA A 944 -44.99 -11.67 15.14
N VAL A 945 -45.60 -10.74 15.88
CA VAL A 945 -47.04 -10.48 15.82
C VAL A 945 -47.34 -9.71 14.53
N ASP A 946 -48.36 -10.12 13.78
CA ASP A 946 -48.83 -9.35 12.63
C ASP A 946 -49.63 -8.14 13.11
N GLU A 947 -49.01 -6.95 13.10
CA GLU A 947 -49.71 -5.70 13.42
C GLU A 947 -50.80 -5.34 12.40
N ARG A 948 -50.89 -6.03 11.24
CA ARG A 948 -51.95 -5.83 10.23
C ARG A 948 -53.22 -6.64 10.49
N VAL A 949 -53.24 -7.50 11.52
CA VAL A 949 -54.39 -8.36 11.87
C VAL A 949 -55.13 -7.85 13.13
N TYR A 950 -54.85 -6.63 13.58
CA TYR A 950 -55.62 -5.91 14.61
C TYR A 950 -56.24 -4.62 14.10
#